data_AF-A0A399SXW1-F1
#
_entry.id   AF-A0A399SXW1-F1
#
_cell.length_a   1.000
_cell.length_b   1.000
_cell.length_c   1.000
_cell.angle_alpha   90.00
_cell.angle_beta   90.00
_cell.angle_gamma   90.00
#
_symmetry.space_group_name_H-M   'P 1'
#
loop_
_entity.id
_entity.type
_entity.pdbx_description
1 polymer ?
#
loop_
_entity_poly.entity_id
_entity_poly.type
_entity_poly.pdbx_seq_one_letter_code
_entity_poly.pdbx_strand_id
1 'polypeptide(L)'
;MTDYQKYIDHLITEKGSSKKSLIPILQAIQKEYNYLPEEALRYLAEKSEITAAEIIGVASFYSQFRLHPVGEHMIKVCVGTACHVKGAVQVYDAFRRELKLADGINTDSVGKYTIEKVACLGCCTLAPVVQIDGTTYGHVASDQVGQIIEDFESIKGKRNLKKARKADGTEIQGEIRIGLGSCCVASGSKEIQEEVEHVVNESGLRVNLKHVGCVGMCHQVPLVEVVPNEGEPVLYAKVKPEDVKGIVENHFNAPGLLTRLKNKLIHTVENIQTDRNWEGVQRYEISMREKPVASFLGNQLPIATEYRGMINPLDINEYKKRGGFSALQKVFDTLSPDDVVDQIKKSGIRGRGGGGFPSGIKWEAVKKQKSEIKYLICNGDEGDPGAFMDRMLLESYPYRIIEGMVIAAYATGIHHGYFYIRAEYPLAVTRIREALKICKENNLLGENILGTSFSLDLQIYEGAGAFVCGEETALIASIEGSRGFPRIRPPFPAERGLFGKPTLVNNTETFAQISYILREGWEKFAEIGTARSTGTKVFALAGKVARGGLIEVPMGITIREVIEEIGGGIANGKKFKAVQIGGPSGGCIPAEYADTPINFESLQEMGAMMGSGGLVVLDETDCMVDIARYFLSFTQEESCGKCTFCRVGTRRMLDILENITKGKGKQGDIEELEKLAEWTKKGSLCGLGRTAPNPVLSTLKYFRDEYEAHISGVCPTGKCADLITYSVNDDCIGCTKCVQKCPVDAIPFTPHEKHSINTELCIKCDACRAACPVDAIDVK
;
A
#
# COMPACT_ATOMS: atom_id res chain seq x y z
N MET A 1 37.65 -16.27 -17.89
CA MET A 1 36.57 -15.68 -17.06
C MET A 1 35.45 -15.23 -17.99
N THR A 2 34.27 -15.81 -17.84
CA THR A 2 33.05 -15.32 -18.52
C THR A 2 32.63 -13.96 -17.93
N ASP A 3 31.76 -13.22 -18.61
CA ASP A 3 31.27 -11.93 -18.10
C ASP A 3 30.49 -12.09 -16.78
N TYR A 4 29.76 -13.21 -16.62
CA TYR A 4 29.15 -13.62 -15.35
C TYR A 4 30.16 -13.66 -14.21
N GLN A 5 31.30 -14.34 -14.40
CA GLN A 5 32.29 -14.54 -13.34
C GLN A 5 32.89 -13.22 -12.86
N LYS A 6 33.22 -12.31 -13.79
CA LYS A 6 33.72 -10.96 -13.45
C LYS A 6 32.71 -10.17 -12.62
N TYR A 7 31.44 -10.24 -13.00
CA TYR A 7 30.38 -9.51 -12.30
C TYR A 7 30.17 -10.06 -10.88
N ILE A 8 30.14 -11.39 -10.72
CA ILE A 8 30.02 -12.01 -9.39
C ILE A 8 31.23 -11.69 -8.49
N ASP A 9 32.45 -11.76 -9.00
CA ASP A 9 33.66 -11.39 -8.25
C ASP A 9 33.59 -9.92 -7.76
N HIS A 10 33.08 -9.02 -8.60
CA HIS A 10 32.84 -7.63 -8.23
C HIS A 10 31.80 -7.50 -7.11
N LEU A 11 30.67 -8.20 -7.21
CA LEU A 11 29.62 -8.18 -6.18
C LEU A 11 30.11 -8.74 -4.84
N ILE A 12 30.89 -9.83 -4.85
CA ILE A 12 31.47 -10.40 -3.63
C ILE A 12 32.46 -9.40 -2.99
N THR A 13 33.25 -8.70 -3.80
CA THR A 13 34.18 -7.68 -3.30
C THR A 13 33.44 -6.48 -2.70
N GLU A 14 32.37 -6.02 -3.35
CA GLU A 14 31.59 -4.85 -2.94
C GLU A 14 30.72 -5.15 -1.70
N LYS A 15 30.04 -6.29 -1.67
CA LYS A 15 28.99 -6.61 -0.68
C LYS A 15 29.44 -7.62 0.38
N GLY A 16 30.55 -8.32 0.15
CA GLY A 16 31.09 -9.37 1.01
C GLY A 16 30.69 -10.79 0.60
N SER A 17 31.40 -11.78 1.12
CA SER A 17 31.26 -13.22 0.82
C SER A 17 30.40 -14.01 1.82
N SER A 18 29.94 -13.36 2.89
CA SER A 18 29.21 -14.03 3.98
C SER A 18 27.70 -14.06 3.75
N LYS A 19 26.99 -14.92 4.48
CA LYS A 19 25.53 -15.14 4.34
C LYS A 19 24.67 -13.87 4.36
N LYS A 20 24.96 -12.89 5.23
CA LYS A 20 24.21 -11.62 5.32
C LYS A 20 24.15 -10.84 3.99
N SER A 21 25.11 -11.09 3.10
CA SER A 21 25.22 -10.43 1.79
C SER A 21 24.43 -11.14 0.69
N LEU A 22 23.87 -12.34 0.97
CA LEU A 22 23.23 -13.19 -0.03
C LEU A 22 22.07 -12.49 -0.75
N ILE A 23 21.07 -11.99 -0.01
CA ILE A 23 19.89 -11.34 -0.62
C ILE A 23 20.30 -10.12 -1.46
N PRO A 24 21.15 -9.19 -0.96
CA PRO A 24 21.68 -8.10 -1.78
C PRO A 24 22.43 -8.56 -3.06
N ILE A 25 23.19 -9.65 -2.99
CA ILE A 25 23.86 -10.22 -4.16
C ILE A 25 22.84 -10.77 -5.15
N LEU A 26 21.85 -11.55 -4.69
CA LEU A 26 20.79 -12.07 -5.55
C LEU A 26 19.98 -10.95 -6.23
N GLN A 27 19.68 -9.87 -5.50
CA GLN A 27 19.03 -8.70 -6.08
C GLN A 27 19.87 -8.07 -7.21
N ALA A 28 21.19 -7.96 -7.01
CA ALA A 28 22.09 -7.42 -8.03
C ALA A 28 22.18 -8.33 -9.27
N ILE A 29 22.31 -9.65 -9.08
CA ILE A 29 22.30 -10.64 -10.18
C ILE A 29 21.00 -10.53 -10.97
N GLN A 30 19.85 -10.53 -10.28
CA GLN A 30 18.56 -10.43 -10.95
C GLN A 30 18.37 -9.11 -11.67
N LYS A 31 18.90 -8.01 -11.15
CA LYS A 31 18.84 -6.70 -11.81
C LYS A 31 19.61 -6.69 -13.14
N GLU A 32 20.74 -7.39 -13.18
CA GLU A 32 21.57 -7.48 -14.39
C GLU A 32 20.96 -8.42 -15.44
N TYR A 33 20.46 -9.58 -15.01
CA TYR A 33 20.05 -10.64 -15.94
C TYR A 33 18.53 -10.82 -16.06
N ASN A 34 17.72 -10.07 -15.33
CA ASN A 34 16.26 -10.19 -15.17
C ASN A 34 15.74 -11.48 -14.53
N TYR A 35 16.61 -12.46 -14.27
CA TYR A 35 16.36 -13.67 -13.47
C TYR A 35 17.66 -14.06 -12.75
N LEU A 36 17.67 -15.20 -12.06
CA LEU A 36 18.85 -15.77 -11.40
C LEU A 36 19.40 -16.95 -12.22
N PRO A 37 20.44 -16.75 -13.05
CA PRO A 37 21.02 -17.82 -13.86
C PRO A 37 21.69 -18.87 -12.98
N GLU A 38 21.44 -20.15 -13.27
CA GLU A 38 21.99 -21.26 -12.49
C GLU A 38 23.53 -21.23 -12.45
N GLU A 39 24.18 -20.90 -13.56
CA GLU A 39 25.64 -20.76 -13.64
C GLU A 39 26.19 -19.67 -12.71
N ALA A 40 25.48 -18.54 -12.61
CA ALA A 40 25.85 -17.44 -11.72
C ALA A 40 25.70 -17.85 -10.24
N LEU A 41 24.62 -18.57 -9.90
CA LEU A 41 24.39 -19.07 -8.54
C LEU A 41 25.42 -20.13 -8.13
N ARG A 42 25.78 -21.04 -9.04
CA ARG A 42 26.84 -22.04 -8.82
C ARG A 42 28.18 -21.36 -8.58
N TYR A 43 28.54 -20.38 -9.41
CA TYR A 43 29.79 -19.64 -9.25
C TYR A 43 29.84 -18.84 -7.94
N LEU A 44 28.73 -18.21 -7.55
CA LEU A 44 28.60 -17.55 -6.24
C LEU A 44 28.87 -18.54 -5.09
N ALA A 45 28.34 -19.77 -5.17
CA ALA A 45 28.59 -20.80 -4.17
C ALA A 45 30.08 -21.20 -4.08
N GLU A 46 30.78 -21.25 -5.22
CA GLU A 46 32.20 -21.60 -5.29
C GLU A 46 33.13 -20.50 -4.76
N LYS A 47 32.70 -19.23 -4.84
CA LYS A 47 33.53 -18.05 -4.51
C LYS A 47 33.17 -17.37 -3.20
N SER A 48 32.14 -17.84 -2.51
CA SER A 48 31.67 -17.26 -1.25
C SER A 48 31.64 -18.30 -0.13
N GLU A 49 31.32 -17.86 1.09
CA GLU A 49 31.13 -18.75 2.24
C GLU A 49 29.70 -19.36 2.26
N ILE A 50 28.93 -19.15 1.20
CA ILE A 50 27.51 -19.46 1.12
C ILE A 50 27.33 -20.75 0.31
N THR A 51 26.69 -21.74 0.91
CA THR A 51 26.47 -23.03 0.24
C THR A 51 25.40 -22.91 -0.84
N ALA A 52 25.48 -23.76 -1.88
CA ALA A 52 24.43 -23.84 -2.91
C ALA A 52 23.03 -24.09 -2.33
N ALA A 53 22.93 -24.89 -1.26
CA ALA A 53 21.66 -25.15 -0.58
C ALA A 53 21.09 -23.89 0.10
N GLU A 54 21.94 -23.02 0.64
CA GLU A 54 21.50 -21.74 1.22
C GLU A 54 21.06 -20.76 0.13
N ILE A 55 21.82 -20.68 -0.97
CA ILE A 55 21.50 -19.84 -2.12
C ILE A 55 20.12 -20.23 -2.67
N ILE A 56 19.91 -21.50 -3.02
CA ILE A 56 18.64 -21.99 -3.55
C ILE A 56 17.52 -21.87 -2.51
N GLY A 57 17.80 -22.17 -1.24
CA GLY A 57 16.83 -22.04 -0.16
C GLY A 57 16.31 -20.62 -0.01
N VAL A 58 17.18 -19.60 -0.13
CA VAL A 58 16.79 -18.19 -0.12
C VAL A 58 16.11 -17.80 -1.42
N ALA A 59 16.71 -18.09 -2.57
CA ALA A 59 16.19 -17.72 -3.88
C ALA A 59 14.78 -18.29 -4.15
N SER A 60 14.47 -19.49 -3.66
CA SER A 60 13.14 -20.11 -3.81
C SER A 60 12.11 -19.67 -2.77
N PHE A 61 12.53 -19.00 -1.69
CA PHE A 61 11.62 -18.58 -0.61
C PHE A 61 11.01 -17.20 -0.87
N TYR A 62 11.78 -16.29 -1.46
CA TYR A 62 11.38 -14.90 -1.69
C TYR A 62 10.74 -14.75 -3.07
N SER A 63 9.49 -14.30 -3.13
CA SER A 63 8.69 -14.30 -4.37
C SER A 63 9.26 -13.39 -5.47
N GLN A 64 10.06 -12.38 -5.11
CA GLN A 64 10.67 -11.52 -6.12
C GLN A 64 11.80 -12.19 -6.90
N PHE A 65 12.39 -13.25 -6.38
CA PHE A 65 13.49 -13.93 -7.07
C PHE A 65 12.94 -14.90 -8.12
N ARG A 66 13.40 -14.71 -9.36
CA ARG A 66 13.01 -15.50 -10.51
C ARG A 66 14.08 -16.51 -10.83
N LEU A 67 13.74 -17.79 -10.73
CA LEU A 67 14.63 -18.90 -11.07
C LEU A 67 14.57 -19.31 -12.55
N HIS A 68 13.64 -18.71 -13.31
CA HIS A 68 13.45 -18.99 -14.73
C HIS A 68 13.49 -17.67 -15.52
N PRO A 69 13.91 -17.71 -16.79
CA PRO A 69 13.84 -16.55 -17.68
C PRO A 69 12.40 -16.01 -17.76
N VAL A 70 12.28 -14.69 -17.85
CA VAL A 70 11.01 -13.98 -18.09
C VAL A 70 11.12 -13.17 -19.38
N GLY A 71 9.97 -12.76 -19.90
CA GLY A 71 9.89 -11.91 -21.09
C GLY A 71 10.50 -10.53 -20.88
N GLU A 72 10.66 -9.77 -21.97
CA GLU A 72 11.21 -8.41 -21.97
C GLU A 72 10.47 -7.48 -20.98
N HIS A 73 9.16 -7.64 -20.86
CA HIS A 73 8.27 -6.82 -20.06
C HIS A 73 7.49 -7.64 -19.04
N MET A 74 7.33 -7.09 -17.83
CA MET A 74 6.58 -7.69 -16.74
C MET A 74 5.23 -6.98 -16.55
N ILE A 75 4.14 -7.74 -16.68
CA ILE A 75 2.78 -7.30 -16.36
C ILE A 75 2.41 -7.83 -14.98
N LYS A 76 2.26 -6.94 -14.02
CA LYS A 76 1.88 -7.22 -12.64
C LYS A 76 0.42 -6.84 -12.44
N VAL A 77 -0.46 -7.83 -12.27
CA VAL A 77 -1.87 -7.58 -11.94
C VAL A 77 -2.04 -7.65 -10.43
N CYS A 78 -2.44 -6.53 -9.82
CA CYS A 78 -2.68 -6.48 -8.39
C CYS A 78 -3.94 -7.27 -8.05
N VAL A 79 -3.78 -8.34 -7.27
CA VAL A 79 -4.87 -9.16 -6.73
C VAL A 79 -5.08 -8.93 -5.23
N GLY A 80 -4.60 -7.81 -4.70
CA GLY A 80 -4.83 -7.38 -3.32
C GLY A 80 -6.29 -7.10 -3.01
N THR A 81 -6.65 -6.98 -1.74
CA THR A 81 -8.05 -7.05 -1.30
C THR A 81 -8.97 -6.05 -2.01
N ALA A 82 -8.56 -4.78 -2.10
CA ALA A 82 -9.32 -3.75 -2.79
C ALA A 82 -9.51 -4.05 -4.29
N CYS A 83 -8.51 -4.67 -4.93
CA CYS A 83 -8.56 -5.10 -6.33
C CYS A 83 -9.43 -6.35 -6.49
N HIS A 84 -9.35 -7.32 -5.57
CA HIS A 84 -10.19 -8.52 -5.57
C HIS A 84 -11.67 -8.17 -5.49
N VAL A 85 -12.07 -7.31 -4.55
CA VAL A 85 -13.48 -6.89 -4.40
C VAL A 85 -13.98 -6.01 -5.56
N LYS A 86 -13.08 -5.51 -6.41
CA LYS A 86 -13.39 -4.75 -7.62
C LYS A 86 -13.15 -5.53 -8.93
N GLY A 87 -12.92 -6.84 -8.87
CA GLY A 87 -12.89 -7.70 -10.06
C GLY A 87 -11.51 -7.88 -10.73
N ALA A 88 -10.41 -7.81 -9.97
CA ALA A 88 -9.08 -7.99 -10.55
C ALA A 88 -8.80 -9.39 -11.12
N VAL A 89 -9.55 -10.42 -10.69
CA VAL A 89 -9.42 -11.77 -11.27
C VAL A 89 -9.85 -11.75 -12.73
N GLN A 90 -10.95 -11.07 -13.04
CA GLN A 90 -11.46 -10.90 -14.40
C GLN A 90 -10.46 -10.13 -15.28
N VAL A 91 -9.77 -9.14 -14.71
CA VAL A 91 -8.70 -8.39 -15.39
C VAL A 91 -7.51 -9.31 -15.71
N TYR A 92 -7.04 -10.10 -14.72
CA TYR A 92 -5.96 -11.05 -14.94
C TYR A 92 -6.29 -12.07 -16.04
N ASP A 93 -7.51 -12.63 -16.00
CA ASP A 93 -7.96 -13.58 -17.02
C ASP A 93 -8.09 -12.93 -18.41
N ALA A 94 -8.46 -11.64 -18.46
CA ALA A 94 -8.49 -10.88 -19.71
C ALA A 94 -7.09 -10.70 -20.31
N PHE A 95 -6.07 -10.36 -19.51
CA PHE A 95 -4.68 -10.32 -19.99
C PHE A 95 -4.20 -11.70 -20.48
N ARG A 96 -4.54 -12.79 -19.79
CA ARG A 96 -4.18 -14.14 -20.24
C ARG A 96 -4.77 -14.47 -21.61
N ARG A 97 -6.02 -14.07 -21.87
CA ARG A 97 -6.68 -14.24 -23.17
C ARG A 97 -6.03 -13.38 -24.25
N GLU A 98 -5.79 -12.10 -23.95
CA GLU A 98 -5.17 -11.16 -24.89
C GLU A 98 -3.77 -11.63 -25.33
N LEU A 99 -2.97 -12.10 -24.37
CA LEU A 99 -1.63 -12.65 -24.60
C LEU A 99 -1.63 -14.11 -25.10
N LYS A 100 -2.80 -14.73 -25.28
CA LYS A 100 -2.98 -16.11 -25.75
C LYS A 100 -2.18 -17.14 -24.92
N LEU A 101 -2.17 -16.97 -23.60
CA LEU A 101 -1.40 -17.83 -22.69
C LEU A 101 -2.13 -19.14 -22.40
N ALA A 102 -1.42 -20.26 -22.57
CA ALA A 102 -1.89 -21.58 -22.14
C ALA A 102 -1.86 -21.73 -20.62
N ASP A 103 -2.67 -22.65 -20.08
CA ASP A 103 -2.74 -22.90 -18.63
C ASP A 103 -1.37 -23.26 -18.03
N GLY A 104 -1.04 -22.61 -16.92
CA GLY A 104 0.25 -22.78 -16.23
C GLY A 104 1.43 -22.05 -16.89
N ILE A 105 1.24 -21.47 -18.08
CA ILE A 105 2.25 -20.63 -18.75
C ILE A 105 1.94 -19.16 -18.47
N ASN A 106 2.97 -18.40 -18.10
CA ASN A 106 2.87 -16.99 -17.75
C ASN A 106 3.61 -16.06 -18.71
N THR A 107 4.43 -16.61 -19.62
CA THR A 107 5.18 -15.85 -20.62
C THR A 107 4.61 -16.15 -21.99
N ASP A 108 4.42 -15.13 -22.81
CA ASP A 108 3.93 -15.33 -24.18
C ASP A 108 4.92 -16.13 -25.04
N SER A 109 4.44 -16.68 -26.16
CA SER A 109 5.25 -17.55 -27.02
C SER A 109 6.42 -16.84 -27.71
N VAL A 110 6.43 -15.50 -27.69
CA VAL A 110 7.47 -14.65 -28.32
C VAL A 110 8.49 -14.12 -27.31
N GLY A 111 8.28 -14.34 -26.01
CA GLY A 111 9.15 -13.85 -24.94
C GLY A 111 9.06 -12.34 -24.71
N LYS A 112 7.97 -11.68 -25.13
CA LYS A 112 7.79 -10.23 -24.98
C LYS A 112 7.19 -9.88 -23.62
N TYR A 113 6.08 -10.53 -23.24
CA TYR A 113 5.39 -10.26 -21.98
C TYR A 113 5.37 -11.45 -21.04
N THR A 114 5.57 -11.19 -19.75
CA THR A 114 5.28 -12.14 -18.67
C THR A 114 4.28 -11.55 -17.70
N ILE A 115 3.21 -12.30 -17.41
CA ILE A 115 2.16 -11.88 -16.48
C ILE A 115 2.32 -12.56 -15.11
N GLU A 116 2.22 -11.78 -14.05
CA GLU A 116 2.19 -12.29 -12.68
C GLU A 116 1.07 -11.65 -11.86
N LYS A 117 0.53 -12.42 -10.92
CA LYS A 117 -0.33 -11.89 -9.87
C LYS A 117 0.56 -11.33 -8.78
N VAL A 118 0.27 -10.12 -8.31
CA VAL A 118 0.96 -9.54 -7.16
C VAL A 118 -0.01 -9.22 -6.04
N ALA A 119 0.44 -9.49 -4.82
CA ALA A 119 -0.32 -9.27 -3.59
C ALA A 119 -0.84 -7.83 -3.45
N CYS A 120 0.01 -6.84 -3.72
CA CYS A 120 -0.34 -5.42 -3.56
C CYS A 120 0.64 -4.54 -4.36
N LEU A 121 0.12 -3.57 -5.10
CA LEU A 121 0.89 -2.49 -5.73
C LEU A 121 0.84 -1.17 -4.93
N GLY A 122 0.25 -1.20 -3.72
CA GLY A 122 0.20 -0.05 -2.81
C GLY A 122 -0.68 1.13 -3.26
N CYS A 123 -1.52 0.95 -4.30
CA CYS A 123 -2.37 1.99 -4.89
C CYS A 123 -3.87 1.62 -4.81
N CYS A 124 -4.33 1.14 -3.65
CA CYS A 124 -5.65 0.51 -3.49
C CYS A 124 -6.86 1.38 -3.86
N THR A 125 -6.74 2.71 -3.88
CA THR A 125 -7.82 3.60 -4.32
C THR A 125 -8.05 3.53 -5.83
N LEU A 126 -7.01 3.19 -6.61
CA LEU A 126 -7.04 2.99 -8.05
C LEU A 126 -7.45 1.58 -8.44
N ALA A 127 -7.90 0.74 -7.51
CA ALA A 127 -8.26 -0.64 -7.81
C ALA A 127 -9.39 -0.77 -8.85
N PRO A 128 -9.34 -1.77 -9.77
CA PRO A 128 -8.22 -2.70 -10.01
C PRO A 128 -6.98 -2.03 -10.62
N VAL A 129 -5.79 -2.47 -10.20
CA VAL A 129 -4.50 -1.87 -10.61
C VAL A 129 -3.67 -2.88 -11.39
N VAL A 130 -3.07 -2.44 -12.50
CA VAL A 130 -2.10 -3.20 -13.29
C VAL A 130 -0.83 -2.36 -13.45
N GLN A 131 0.33 -2.97 -13.36
CA GLN A 131 1.61 -2.32 -13.65
C GLN A 131 2.32 -3.06 -14.78
N ILE A 132 2.76 -2.34 -15.81
CA ILE A 132 3.64 -2.87 -16.86
C ILE A 132 5.00 -2.19 -16.68
N ASP A 133 5.98 -2.98 -16.25
CA ASP A 133 7.29 -2.52 -15.78
C ASP A 133 7.18 -1.41 -14.71
N GLY A 134 7.47 -0.16 -15.08
CA GLY A 134 7.37 1.01 -14.20
C GLY A 134 6.05 1.78 -14.32
N THR A 135 5.22 1.49 -15.33
CA THR A 135 4.00 2.23 -15.65
C THR A 135 2.81 1.61 -14.95
N THR A 136 2.03 2.42 -14.23
CA THR A 136 0.88 1.95 -13.43
C THR A 136 -0.43 2.44 -14.03
N TYR A 137 -1.35 1.50 -14.27
CA TYR A 137 -2.69 1.71 -14.77
C TYR A 137 -3.70 1.45 -13.64
N GLY A 138 -4.57 2.42 -13.40
CA GLY A 138 -5.64 2.35 -12.41
C GLY A 138 -7.02 2.17 -13.03
N HIS A 139 -7.98 1.75 -12.22
CA HIS A 139 -9.38 1.53 -12.58
C HIS A 139 -9.57 0.59 -13.77
N VAL A 140 -8.68 -0.39 -13.89
CA VAL A 140 -8.63 -1.28 -15.04
C VAL A 140 -9.85 -2.21 -15.04
N ALA A 141 -10.59 -2.19 -16.14
CA ALA A 141 -11.65 -3.13 -16.46
C ALA A 141 -11.18 -4.19 -17.47
N SER A 142 -11.86 -5.33 -17.52
CA SER A 142 -11.50 -6.45 -18.39
C SER A 142 -11.55 -6.11 -19.89
N ASP A 143 -12.34 -5.12 -20.31
CA ASP A 143 -12.46 -4.70 -21.71
C ASP A 143 -11.46 -3.61 -22.13
N GLN A 144 -10.64 -3.11 -21.19
CA GLN A 144 -9.59 -2.11 -21.45
C GLN A 144 -8.21 -2.73 -21.68
N VAL A 145 -8.07 -4.05 -21.47
CA VAL A 145 -6.77 -4.75 -21.50
C VAL A 145 -6.01 -4.53 -22.81
N GLY A 146 -6.68 -4.65 -23.97
CA GLY A 146 -6.04 -4.42 -25.27
C GLY A 146 -5.51 -2.99 -25.43
N GLN A 147 -6.30 -1.98 -25.01
CA GLN A 147 -5.91 -0.58 -25.06
C GLN A 147 -4.70 -0.27 -24.18
N ILE A 148 -4.58 -0.91 -23.01
CA ILE A 148 -3.45 -0.73 -22.10
C ILE A 148 -2.14 -1.23 -22.71
N ILE A 149 -2.19 -2.36 -23.43
CA ILE A 149 -1.02 -2.89 -24.13
C ILE A 149 -0.62 -1.95 -25.27
N GLU A 150 -1.58 -1.48 -26.06
CA GLU A 150 -1.34 -0.50 -27.12
C GLU A 150 -0.74 0.82 -26.58
N ASP A 151 -1.28 1.34 -25.48
CA ASP A 151 -0.79 2.55 -24.83
C ASP A 151 0.66 2.39 -24.36
N PHE A 152 0.97 1.30 -23.64
CA PHE A 152 2.33 0.99 -23.19
C PHE A 152 3.33 0.93 -24.34
N GLU A 153 2.95 0.30 -25.46
CA GLU A 153 3.79 0.22 -26.65
C GLU A 153 3.98 1.59 -27.33
N SER A 154 2.99 2.48 -27.26
CA SER A 154 3.05 3.83 -27.81
C SER A 154 3.93 4.81 -27.00
N ILE A 155 4.12 4.54 -25.70
CA ILE A 155 4.90 5.37 -24.77
C ILE A 155 6.42 5.18 -24.97
N LYS A 156 6.87 4.11 -25.66
CA LYS A 156 8.27 3.92 -26.09
C LYS A 156 8.69 5.00 -27.11
N GLY A 157 9.04 6.19 -26.64
CA GLY A 157 9.68 7.22 -27.47
C GLY A 157 9.53 8.70 -27.09
N LYS A 158 8.86 9.08 -25.98
CA LYS A 158 8.59 10.50 -25.69
C LYS A 158 9.46 11.12 -24.58
N ARG A 159 10.41 11.95 -25.07
CA ARG A 159 11.01 13.21 -24.56
C ARG A 159 11.49 13.36 -23.11
N ASN A 160 12.80 13.60 -22.98
CA ASN A 160 13.41 14.45 -21.95
C ASN A 160 12.97 15.92 -22.15
N LEU A 161 12.22 16.47 -21.21
CA LEU A 161 11.97 17.92 -21.11
C LEU A 161 13.04 18.61 -20.25
N LYS A 162 13.37 19.86 -20.60
CA LYS A 162 14.35 20.67 -19.87
C LYS A 162 13.79 21.07 -18.51
N LYS A 163 14.58 20.87 -17.44
CA LYS A 163 14.25 21.27 -16.06
C LYS A 163 13.82 22.75 -16.00
N ALA A 164 12.76 23.02 -15.24
CA ALA A 164 12.28 24.36 -14.97
C ALA A 164 13.34 25.28 -14.33
N ARG A 165 13.22 26.58 -14.61
CA ARG A 165 14.13 27.62 -14.13
C ARG A 165 13.95 27.82 -12.61
N LYS A 166 15.02 27.69 -11.83
CA LYS A 166 15.01 28.10 -10.42
C LYS A 166 14.94 29.63 -10.32
N ALA A 167 14.18 30.14 -9.35
CA ALA A 167 14.01 31.57 -9.11
C ALA A 167 15.37 32.29 -9.03
N ASP A 168 15.48 33.41 -9.74
CA ASP A 168 16.70 34.21 -9.95
C ASP A 168 16.90 35.31 -8.89
N GLY A 169 16.19 35.20 -7.75
CA GLY A 169 16.25 36.19 -6.66
C GLY A 169 15.25 37.35 -6.79
N THR A 170 14.33 37.31 -7.76
CA THR A 170 13.20 38.25 -7.85
C THR A 170 11.96 37.77 -7.07
N GLU A 171 11.01 38.68 -6.78
CA GLU A 171 9.81 38.40 -5.98
C GLU A 171 8.92 37.34 -6.65
N ILE A 172 8.68 36.23 -5.94
CA ILE A 172 7.84 35.10 -6.34
C ILE A 172 6.38 35.46 -6.08
N GLN A 173 5.45 35.16 -6.98
CA GLN A 173 4.02 35.52 -6.89
C GLN A 173 3.20 34.55 -6.02
N GLY A 174 3.73 33.36 -5.77
CA GLY A 174 3.14 32.32 -4.91
C GLY A 174 3.78 30.95 -5.17
N GLU A 175 3.11 29.90 -4.70
CA GLU A 175 3.56 28.52 -4.76
C GLU A 175 2.48 27.62 -5.40
N ILE A 176 2.90 26.67 -6.24
CA ILE A 176 2.06 25.57 -6.72
C ILE A 176 2.57 24.28 -6.10
N ARG A 177 1.71 23.58 -5.38
CA ARG A 177 2.02 22.33 -4.69
C ARG A 177 1.39 21.14 -5.40
N ILE A 178 2.21 20.12 -5.65
CA ILE A 178 1.78 18.88 -6.29
C ILE A 178 2.28 17.70 -5.46
N GLY A 179 1.37 16.79 -5.10
CA GLY A 179 1.72 15.55 -4.42
C GLY A 179 2.40 14.58 -5.38
N LEU A 180 3.63 14.16 -5.07
CA LEU A 180 4.39 13.20 -5.89
C LEU A 180 4.72 11.91 -5.12
N GLY A 181 3.84 11.48 -4.22
CA GLY A 181 3.89 10.11 -3.69
C GLY A 181 3.47 9.08 -4.75
N SER A 182 3.80 7.80 -4.54
CA SER A 182 3.60 6.78 -5.59
C SER A 182 2.14 6.65 -6.05
N CYS A 183 1.15 6.80 -5.14
CA CYS A 183 -0.27 6.84 -5.53
C CYS A 183 -0.59 8.02 -6.44
N CYS A 184 -0.07 9.22 -6.13
CA CYS A 184 -0.35 10.42 -6.90
C CYS A 184 0.27 10.32 -8.29
N VAL A 185 1.50 9.81 -8.38
CA VAL A 185 2.20 9.53 -9.65
C VAL A 185 1.39 8.52 -10.47
N ALA A 186 0.94 7.42 -9.86
CA ALA A 186 0.10 6.43 -10.53
C ALA A 186 -1.26 6.98 -11.02
N SER A 187 -1.72 8.12 -10.49
CA SER A 187 -2.93 8.81 -10.95
C SER A 187 -2.67 9.90 -11.99
N GLY A 188 -1.43 10.09 -12.43
CA GLY A 188 -1.09 11.10 -13.44
C GLY A 188 -0.46 12.39 -12.90
N SER A 189 -0.11 12.47 -11.61
CA SER A 189 0.42 13.73 -11.03
C SER A 189 1.79 14.12 -11.58
N LYS A 190 2.52 13.18 -12.20
CA LYS A 190 3.83 13.46 -12.78
C LYS A 190 3.69 14.25 -14.09
N GLU A 191 2.70 13.90 -14.88
CA GLU A 191 2.30 14.56 -16.12
C GLU A 191 1.77 15.97 -15.81
N ILE A 192 1.01 16.12 -14.71
CA ILE A 192 0.57 17.45 -14.23
C ILE A 192 1.78 18.31 -13.83
N GLN A 193 2.75 17.75 -13.12
CA GLN A 193 3.98 18.47 -12.77
C GLN A 193 4.73 18.95 -14.02
N GLU A 194 4.89 18.07 -15.02
CA GLU A 194 5.58 18.38 -16.27
C GLU A 194 4.86 19.50 -17.05
N GLU A 195 3.53 19.46 -17.09
CA GLU A 195 2.75 20.51 -17.75
C GLU A 195 2.79 21.83 -16.96
N VAL A 196 2.77 21.80 -15.63
CA VAL A 196 2.95 23.02 -14.81
C VAL A 196 4.33 23.63 -15.07
N GLU A 197 5.38 22.80 -15.14
CA GLU A 197 6.72 23.26 -15.51
C GLU A 197 6.71 23.89 -16.91
N HIS A 198 6.05 23.26 -17.89
CA HIS A 198 5.93 23.79 -19.25
C HIS A 198 5.26 25.17 -19.26
N VAL A 199 4.06 25.30 -18.68
CA VAL A 199 3.26 26.54 -18.64
C VAL A 199 3.99 27.66 -17.91
N VAL A 200 4.61 27.37 -16.76
CA VAL A 200 5.36 28.36 -15.98
C VAL A 200 6.56 28.89 -16.76
N ASN A 201 7.30 28.01 -17.45
CA ASN A 201 8.45 28.40 -18.26
C ASN A 201 8.04 29.17 -19.52
N GLU A 202 6.98 28.76 -20.22
CA GLU A 202 6.47 29.42 -21.44
C GLU A 202 5.94 30.82 -21.12
N SER A 203 5.19 30.96 -20.04
CA SER A 203 4.56 32.21 -19.64
C SER A 203 5.48 33.17 -18.89
N GLY A 204 6.70 32.71 -18.53
CA GLY A 204 7.66 33.48 -17.73
C GLY A 204 7.13 33.81 -16.33
N LEU A 205 6.25 32.97 -15.78
CA LEU A 205 5.64 33.16 -14.47
C LEU A 205 6.67 32.93 -13.36
N ARG A 206 6.57 33.73 -12.29
CA ARG A 206 7.48 33.64 -11.14
C ARG A 206 6.78 32.90 -10.00
N VAL A 207 6.66 31.60 -10.14
CA VAL A 207 5.93 30.74 -9.19
C VAL A 207 6.84 29.63 -8.70
N ASN A 208 6.81 29.35 -7.40
CA ASN A 208 7.56 28.23 -6.85
C ASN A 208 6.78 26.92 -7.05
N LEU A 209 7.29 26.03 -7.90
CA LEU A 209 6.75 24.68 -7.99
C LEU A 209 7.33 23.82 -6.87
N LYS A 210 6.47 23.34 -5.97
CA LYS A 210 6.86 22.55 -4.82
C LYS A 210 6.24 21.17 -4.86
N HIS A 211 7.10 20.17 -4.64
CA HIS A 211 6.65 18.81 -4.42
C HIS A 211 6.33 18.62 -2.95
N VAL A 212 5.16 18.06 -2.66
CA VAL A 212 4.69 17.83 -1.29
C VAL A 212 4.41 16.35 -1.02
N GLY A 213 4.36 16.00 0.25
CA GLY A 213 3.93 14.67 0.71
C GLY A 213 2.45 14.38 0.39
N CYS A 214 2.00 13.17 0.72
CA CYS A 214 0.59 12.79 0.49
C CYS A 214 -0.37 13.68 1.31
N VAL A 215 -1.51 14.03 0.70
CA VAL A 215 -2.64 14.72 1.37
C VAL A 215 -3.61 13.72 2.01
N GLY A 216 -3.55 12.45 1.60
CA GLY A 216 -4.45 11.38 2.05
C GLY A 216 -5.77 11.27 1.26
N MET A 217 -6.19 12.32 0.53
CA MET A 217 -7.40 12.33 -0.31
C MET A 217 -7.20 11.60 -1.65
N CYS A 218 -6.88 10.31 -1.58
CA CYS A 218 -6.55 9.49 -2.76
C CYS A 218 -7.73 9.27 -3.74
N HIS A 219 -8.95 9.64 -3.39
CA HIS A 219 -10.12 9.61 -4.29
C HIS A 219 -10.26 10.88 -5.17
N GLN A 220 -9.43 11.90 -4.92
CA GLN A 220 -9.46 13.20 -5.60
C GLN A 220 -8.17 13.53 -6.38
N VAL A 221 -7.19 12.62 -6.40
CA VAL A 221 -5.93 12.82 -7.12
C VAL A 221 -6.11 12.70 -8.65
N PRO A 222 -5.30 13.38 -9.48
CA PRO A 222 -4.24 14.35 -9.14
C PRO A 222 -4.74 15.61 -8.45
N LEU A 223 -4.02 16.04 -7.42
CA LEU A 223 -4.31 17.26 -6.65
C LEU A 223 -3.27 18.35 -6.97
N VAL A 224 -3.75 19.56 -7.22
CA VAL A 224 -2.91 20.77 -7.38
C VAL A 224 -3.38 21.81 -6.40
N GLU A 225 -2.54 22.20 -5.45
CA GLU A 225 -2.82 23.31 -4.54
C GLU A 225 -2.08 24.56 -5.02
N VAL A 226 -2.80 25.66 -5.19
CA VAL A 226 -2.24 26.97 -5.52
C VAL A 226 -2.27 27.84 -4.27
N VAL A 227 -1.10 28.34 -3.86
CA VAL A 227 -0.91 29.16 -2.67
C VAL A 227 -0.38 30.52 -3.11
N PRO A 228 -1.24 31.52 -3.33
CA PRO A 228 -0.78 32.87 -3.65
C PRO A 228 -0.11 33.53 -2.42
N ASN A 229 0.72 34.56 -2.64
CA ASN A 229 1.27 35.36 -1.53
C ASN A 229 0.19 36.12 -0.76
N GLU A 230 -0.86 36.54 -1.46
CA GLU A 230 -2.02 37.23 -0.92
C GLU A 230 -3.29 36.47 -1.33
N GLY A 231 -4.12 36.11 -0.36
CA GLY A 231 -5.33 35.32 -0.56
C GLY A 231 -5.28 33.93 0.07
N GLU A 232 -6.40 33.21 -0.02
CA GLU A 232 -6.51 31.86 0.52
C GLU A 232 -5.96 30.81 -0.46
N PRO A 233 -5.33 29.73 0.02
CA PRO A 233 -4.95 28.61 -0.81
C PRO A 233 -6.18 27.98 -1.50
N VAL A 234 -6.00 27.53 -2.75
CA VAL A 234 -7.06 26.88 -3.53
C VAL A 234 -6.58 25.51 -3.99
N LEU A 235 -7.35 24.47 -3.70
CA LEU A 235 -7.10 23.09 -4.12
C LEU A 235 -7.92 22.75 -5.37
N TYR A 236 -7.27 22.18 -6.35
CA TYR A 236 -7.90 21.60 -7.54
C TYR A 236 -7.77 20.09 -7.47
N ALA A 237 -8.87 19.39 -7.75
CA ALA A 237 -8.94 17.94 -7.73
C ALA A 237 -9.20 17.35 -9.11
N LYS A 238 -8.74 16.11 -9.30
CA LYS A 238 -8.85 15.34 -10.56
C LYS A 238 -8.34 16.14 -11.76
N VAL A 239 -7.26 16.89 -11.54
CA VAL A 239 -6.68 17.78 -12.54
C VAL A 239 -6.11 16.95 -13.68
N LYS A 240 -6.42 17.32 -14.92
CA LYS A 240 -5.82 16.79 -16.14
C LYS A 240 -4.77 17.76 -16.70
N PRO A 241 -3.82 17.29 -17.54
CA PRO A 241 -2.82 18.17 -18.14
C PRO A 241 -3.43 19.38 -18.87
N GLU A 242 -4.54 19.17 -19.58
CA GLU A 242 -5.28 20.23 -20.30
C GLU A 242 -5.84 21.35 -19.40
N ASP A 243 -6.10 21.07 -18.11
CA ASP A 243 -6.63 22.04 -17.16
C ASP A 243 -5.54 22.98 -16.61
N VAL A 244 -4.27 22.55 -16.66
CA VAL A 244 -3.15 23.19 -15.96
C VAL A 244 -2.97 24.63 -16.40
N LYS A 245 -2.98 24.90 -17.71
CA LYS A 245 -2.80 26.25 -18.25
C LYS A 245 -3.85 27.21 -17.67
N GLY A 246 -5.12 26.83 -17.72
CA GLY A 246 -6.22 27.62 -17.17
C GLY A 246 -6.11 27.83 -15.66
N ILE A 247 -5.71 26.80 -14.89
CA ILE A 247 -5.50 26.93 -13.45
C ILE A 247 -4.39 27.95 -13.15
N VAL A 248 -3.25 27.83 -13.79
CA VAL A 248 -2.08 28.68 -13.55
C VAL A 248 -2.37 30.14 -13.93
N GLU A 249 -2.96 30.38 -15.11
CA GLU A 249 -3.28 31.73 -15.61
C GLU A 249 -4.36 32.44 -14.79
N ASN A 250 -5.28 31.70 -14.16
CA ASN A 250 -6.31 32.27 -13.28
C ASN A 250 -5.74 32.83 -11.96
N HIS A 251 -4.60 32.31 -11.50
CA HIS A 251 -4.00 32.69 -10.21
C HIS A 251 -2.77 33.58 -10.35
N PHE A 252 -1.99 33.42 -11.41
CA PHE A 252 -0.73 34.13 -11.58
C PHE A 252 -0.72 34.93 -12.89
N ASN A 253 -0.27 36.19 -12.81
CA ASN A 253 -0.20 37.09 -13.96
C ASN A 253 1.23 37.14 -14.51
N ALA A 254 1.39 37.03 -15.83
CA ALA A 254 2.69 37.20 -16.48
C ALA A 254 3.29 38.61 -16.22
N PRO A 255 4.61 38.72 -15.98
CA PRO A 255 5.26 40.01 -15.80
C PRO A 255 5.29 40.82 -17.11
N GLY A 256 4.90 42.11 -17.03
CA GLY A 256 4.97 43.09 -18.12
C GLY A 256 3.61 43.52 -18.71
N LEU A 257 3.46 44.82 -19.00
CA LEU A 257 2.22 45.43 -19.51
C LEU A 257 1.80 44.89 -20.89
N LEU A 258 2.78 44.66 -21.77
CA LEU A 258 2.58 44.14 -23.14
C LEU A 258 2.18 42.66 -23.16
N THR A 259 2.77 41.83 -22.30
CA THR A 259 2.42 40.41 -22.13
C THR A 259 1.02 40.26 -21.52
N ARG A 260 0.66 41.12 -20.57
CA ARG A 260 -0.71 41.21 -20.01
C ARG A 260 -1.75 41.53 -21.08
N LEU A 261 -1.49 42.48 -21.98
CA LEU A 261 -2.40 42.83 -23.07
C LEU A 261 -2.57 41.70 -24.08
N LYS A 262 -1.49 40.98 -24.41
CA LYS A 262 -1.52 39.82 -25.31
C LYS A 262 -2.31 38.66 -24.72
N ASN A 263 -2.07 38.29 -23.45
CA ASN A 263 -2.80 37.22 -22.78
C ASN A 263 -4.28 37.57 -22.60
N LYS A 264 -4.62 38.83 -22.32
CA LYS A 264 -6.01 39.28 -22.21
C LYS A 264 -6.75 39.21 -23.55
N LEU A 265 -6.07 39.50 -24.66
CA LEU A 265 -6.61 39.32 -26.02
C LEU A 265 -6.82 37.84 -26.37
N ILE A 266 -5.86 36.97 -26.02
CA ILE A 266 -5.97 35.52 -26.22
C ILE A 266 -7.11 34.92 -25.40
N HIS A 267 -7.24 35.27 -24.11
CA HIS A 267 -8.37 34.83 -23.28
C HIS A 267 -9.73 35.31 -23.79
N THR A 268 -9.80 36.50 -24.39
CA THR A 268 -11.05 36.99 -24.98
C THR A 268 -11.42 36.21 -26.23
N VAL A 269 -10.43 35.78 -27.02
CA VAL A 269 -10.65 34.95 -28.22
C VAL A 269 -10.94 33.50 -27.85
N GLU A 270 -10.23 32.93 -26.87
CA GLU A 270 -10.48 31.57 -26.37
C GLU A 270 -11.87 31.47 -25.72
N ASN A 271 -12.29 32.43 -24.87
CA ASN A 271 -13.63 32.45 -24.25
C ASN A 271 -14.78 32.60 -25.26
N ILE A 272 -14.54 33.20 -26.43
CA ILE A 272 -15.54 33.28 -27.51
C ILE A 272 -15.60 31.95 -28.30
N GLN A 273 -14.55 31.13 -28.24
CA GLN A 273 -14.45 29.86 -28.96
C GLN A 273 -14.80 28.64 -28.10
N THR A 274 -14.74 28.75 -26.77
CA THR A 274 -15.01 27.67 -25.79
C THR A 274 -16.40 27.72 -25.15
N ASP A 275 -17.41 28.22 -25.86
CA ASP A 275 -18.83 28.09 -25.48
C ASP A 275 -19.38 26.65 -25.71
N ARG A 276 -18.54 25.65 -25.44
CA ARG A 276 -18.88 24.22 -25.41
C ARG A 276 -18.52 23.66 -24.04
N ASN A 277 -19.51 23.65 -23.15
CA ASN A 277 -19.62 22.85 -21.92
C ASN A 277 -18.29 22.51 -21.21
N TRP A 278 -17.83 23.43 -20.36
CA TRP A 278 -16.85 23.14 -19.31
C TRP A 278 -17.52 22.32 -18.20
N GLU A 279 -17.56 20.99 -18.35
CA GLU A 279 -17.76 20.06 -17.24
C GLU A 279 -16.43 19.29 -17.05
N GLY A 280 -15.65 19.58 -16.00
CA GLY A 280 -14.36 18.89 -15.88
C GLY A 280 -13.55 19.01 -14.59
N VAL A 281 -13.54 20.14 -13.88
CA VAL A 281 -12.64 20.32 -12.72
C VAL A 281 -13.43 20.77 -11.50
N GLN A 282 -13.32 20.00 -10.41
CA GLN A 282 -13.86 20.42 -9.11
C GLN A 282 -12.81 21.27 -8.38
N ARG A 283 -13.12 22.55 -8.23
CA ARG A 283 -12.37 23.50 -7.41
C ARG A 283 -12.83 23.36 -5.96
N TYR A 284 -11.89 23.24 -5.03
CA TYR A 284 -12.11 23.21 -3.60
C TYR A 284 -11.30 24.35 -2.96
N GLU A 285 -11.95 25.31 -2.30
CA GLU A 285 -11.20 26.29 -1.50
C GLU A 285 -10.66 25.62 -0.22
N ILE A 286 -9.39 25.86 0.14
CA ILE A 286 -8.75 25.23 1.32
C ILE A 286 -9.18 25.91 2.63
N SER A 287 -9.92 27.03 2.58
CA SER A 287 -10.73 27.41 3.72
C SER A 287 -11.73 26.27 3.98
N MET A 288 -11.76 25.67 5.17
CA MET A 288 -12.51 24.44 5.53
C MET A 288 -14.06 24.57 5.41
N ARG A 289 -14.58 25.21 4.37
CA ARG A 289 -15.98 25.61 4.18
C ARG A 289 -16.72 24.70 3.19
N GLU A 290 -16.03 23.94 2.34
CA GLU A 290 -16.68 22.97 1.46
C GLU A 290 -16.91 21.61 2.16
N LYS A 291 -18.18 21.20 2.24
CA LYS A 291 -18.62 20.01 2.98
C LYS A 291 -17.83 18.72 2.64
N PRO A 292 -17.54 18.38 1.37
CA PRO A 292 -16.87 17.11 1.07
C PRO A 292 -15.43 17.02 1.58
N VAL A 293 -14.65 18.10 1.46
CA VAL A 293 -13.27 18.20 1.95
C VAL A 293 -13.23 18.34 3.47
N ALA A 294 -14.11 19.17 4.03
CA ALA A 294 -14.26 19.32 5.48
C ALA A 294 -14.63 18.00 6.16
N SER A 295 -15.56 17.23 5.59
CA SER A 295 -15.95 15.93 6.14
C SER A 295 -14.84 14.87 6.05
N PHE A 296 -13.98 14.91 5.03
CA PHE A 296 -12.87 13.96 4.94
C PHE A 296 -11.69 14.35 5.85
N LEU A 297 -11.29 15.62 5.85
CA LEU A 297 -10.09 16.09 6.56
C LEU A 297 -10.36 16.54 8.00
N GLY A 298 -11.57 17.02 8.31
CA GLY A 298 -11.89 17.71 9.56
C GLY A 298 -11.99 16.83 10.79
N ASN A 299 -12.43 15.57 10.64
CA ASN A 299 -12.56 14.61 11.74
C ASN A 299 -11.26 13.81 12.00
N GLN A 300 -10.13 14.33 11.53
CA GLN A 300 -8.82 13.68 11.65
C GLN A 300 -7.91 14.45 12.61
N LEU A 301 -7.06 13.72 13.33
CA LEU A 301 -6.07 14.28 14.24
C LEU A 301 -4.67 13.88 13.76
N PRO A 302 -3.97 14.73 12.97
CA PRO A 302 -2.69 14.36 12.40
C PRO A 302 -1.55 14.48 13.44
N ILE A 303 -0.99 13.34 13.86
CA ILE A 303 0.23 13.25 14.68
C ILE A 303 1.36 12.65 13.82
N ALA A 304 1.18 11.43 13.34
CA ALA A 304 2.12 10.77 12.43
C ALA A 304 2.17 11.47 11.07
N THR A 305 1.12 12.20 10.70
CA THR A 305 0.96 12.92 9.43
C THR A 305 0.92 14.44 9.56
N GLU A 306 1.45 15.01 10.65
CA GLU A 306 1.52 16.48 10.84
C GLU A 306 2.04 17.18 9.56
N TYR A 307 1.35 18.25 9.16
CA TYR A 307 1.64 19.02 7.94
C TYR A 307 1.51 18.22 6.62
N ARG A 308 0.60 17.25 6.57
CA ARG A 308 0.22 16.54 5.33
C ARG A 308 -0.09 17.50 4.18
N GLY A 309 0.35 17.13 2.98
CA GLY A 309 0.18 17.96 1.79
C GLY A 309 0.97 19.27 1.76
N MET A 310 1.70 19.63 2.82
CA MET A 310 2.37 20.94 2.90
C MET A 310 3.89 20.85 2.73
N ILE A 311 4.52 19.86 3.37
CA ILE A 311 5.98 19.78 3.46
C ILE A 311 6.55 19.04 2.24
N ASN A 312 7.65 19.57 1.69
CA ASN A 312 8.50 18.79 0.79
C ASN A 312 9.23 17.71 1.60
N PRO A 313 9.04 16.40 1.30
CA PRO A 313 9.59 15.31 2.11
C PRO A 313 11.12 15.36 2.31
N LEU A 314 11.86 16.03 1.42
CA LEU A 314 13.32 16.14 1.48
C LEU A 314 13.81 17.56 1.86
N ASP A 315 12.93 18.51 2.16
CA ASP A 315 13.33 19.83 2.66
C ASP A 315 13.46 19.83 4.20
N ILE A 316 14.69 19.67 4.67
CA ILE A 316 14.98 19.64 6.11
C ILE A 316 14.73 20.99 6.81
N ASN A 317 14.90 22.11 6.11
CA ASN A 317 14.72 23.44 6.70
C ASN A 317 13.24 23.72 6.96
N GLU A 318 12.38 23.29 6.03
CA GLU A 318 10.94 23.36 6.24
C GLU A 318 10.51 22.48 7.43
N TYR A 319 11.04 21.26 7.54
CA TYR A 319 10.74 20.39 8.68
C TYR A 319 11.17 21.04 10.01
N LYS A 320 12.39 21.59 10.10
CA LYS A 320 12.90 22.30 11.28
C LYS A 320 12.06 23.53 11.66
N LYS A 321 11.68 24.37 10.68
CA LYS A 321 10.83 25.55 10.91
C LYS A 321 9.47 25.22 11.54
N ARG A 322 9.03 23.97 11.41
CA ARG A 322 7.76 23.46 11.92
C ARG A 322 7.93 22.61 13.19
N GLY A 323 9.07 22.73 13.86
CA GLY A 323 9.37 22.03 15.10
C GLY A 323 9.99 20.65 14.91
N GLY A 324 10.34 20.24 13.69
CA GLY A 324 11.12 19.02 13.45
C GLY A 324 12.49 19.07 14.12
N PHE A 325 12.95 17.94 14.68
CA PHE A 325 14.18 17.82 15.48
C PHE A 325 14.19 18.61 16.80
N SER A 326 13.15 19.36 17.14
CA SER A 326 13.06 20.03 18.45
C SER A 326 12.90 19.03 19.60
N ALA A 327 12.23 17.89 19.37
CA ALA A 327 12.11 16.83 20.36
C ALA A 327 13.48 16.19 20.62
N LEU A 328 14.24 15.92 19.56
CA LEU A 328 15.59 15.39 19.66
C LEU A 328 16.52 16.33 20.43
N GLN A 329 16.48 17.64 20.13
CA GLN A 329 17.26 18.64 20.84
C GLN A 329 16.89 18.66 22.34
N LYS A 330 15.59 18.74 22.66
CA LYS A 330 15.09 18.68 24.05
C LYS A 330 15.57 17.42 24.78
N VAL A 331 15.52 16.26 24.12
CA VAL A 331 15.96 14.98 24.69
C VAL A 331 17.43 15.06 25.10
N PHE A 332 18.31 15.50 24.21
CA PHE A 332 19.74 15.59 24.52
C PHE A 332 20.08 16.65 25.56
N ASP A 333 19.35 17.77 25.59
CA ASP A 333 19.63 18.85 26.51
C ASP A 333 19.11 18.58 27.93
N THR A 334 18.00 17.83 28.07
CA THR A 334 17.24 17.82 29.32
C THR A 334 16.85 16.45 29.85
N LEU A 335 16.86 15.38 29.04
CA LEU A 335 16.34 14.07 29.44
C LEU A 335 17.45 13.02 29.46
N SER A 336 17.53 12.26 30.54
CA SER A 336 18.37 11.06 30.54
C SER A 336 17.73 9.95 29.69
N PRO A 337 18.50 8.92 29.27
CA PRO A 337 17.92 7.76 28.61
C PRO A 337 16.84 7.05 29.44
N ASP A 338 16.86 7.15 30.77
CA ASP A 338 15.83 6.56 31.65
C ASP A 338 14.54 7.39 31.61
N ASP A 339 14.65 8.71 31.63
CA ASP A 339 13.50 9.61 31.52
C ASP A 339 12.78 9.43 30.18
N VAL A 340 13.52 9.25 29.08
CA VAL A 340 12.92 8.98 27.77
C VAL A 340 12.11 7.67 27.78
N VAL A 341 12.68 6.57 28.28
CA VAL A 341 11.96 5.28 28.36
C VAL A 341 10.72 5.41 29.26
N ASP A 342 10.83 6.12 30.37
CA ASP A 342 9.71 6.34 31.30
C ASP A 342 8.59 7.16 30.66
N GLN A 343 8.90 8.25 29.96
CA GLN A 343 7.90 9.05 29.23
C GLN A 343 7.21 8.24 28.12
N ILE A 344 7.95 7.43 27.35
CA ILE A 344 7.36 6.55 26.33
C ILE A 344 6.49 5.44 26.96
N LYS A 345 6.82 4.98 28.16
CA LYS A 345 5.99 4.03 28.91
C LYS A 345 4.71 4.69 29.41
N LYS A 346 4.82 5.90 29.97
CA LYS A 346 3.69 6.69 30.49
C LYS A 346 2.74 7.20 29.41
N SER A 347 3.23 7.47 28.20
CA SER A 347 2.36 7.85 27.06
C SER A 347 1.37 6.75 26.67
N GLY A 348 1.64 5.49 27.07
CA GLY A 348 0.80 4.35 26.74
C GLY A 348 0.89 3.91 25.27
N ILE A 349 1.83 4.46 24.48
CA ILE A 349 1.96 4.12 23.06
C ILE A 349 2.21 2.62 22.89
N ARG A 350 1.38 2.01 22.03
CA ARG A 350 1.48 0.61 21.62
C ARG A 350 1.96 0.55 20.18
N GLY A 351 2.71 -0.51 19.85
CA GLY A 351 3.26 -0.70 18.52
C GLY A 351 2.17 -0.68 17.43
N ARG A 352 2.35 0.19 16.44
CA ARG A 352 1.37 0.45 15.37
C ARG A 352 1.41 -0.56 14.21
N GLY A 353 2.35 -1.50 14.22
CA GLY A 353 2.42 -2.61 13.26
C GLY A 353 1.41 -3.75 13.52
N GLY A 354 0.33 -3.50 14.27
CA GLY A 354 -0.79 -4.43 14.45
C GLY A 354 -0.85 -5.24 15.73
N GLY A 355 0.27 -5.76 16.23
CA GLY A 355 0.27 -6.56 17.46
C GLY A 355 -0.01 -5.77 18.74
N GLY A 356 0.14 -4.44 18.71
CA GLY A 356 -0.20 -3.58 19.85
C GLY A 356 0.59 -3.88 21.13
N PHE A 357 1.86 -4.29 21.04
CA PHE A 357 2.68 -4.46 22.24
C PHE A 357 3.11 -3.08 22.79
N PRO A 358 3.09 -2.83 24.12
CA PRO A 358 3.50 -1.54 24.69
C PRO A 358 4.96 -1.20 24.36
N SER A 359 5.19 -0.08 23.66
CA SER A 359 6.53 0.26 23.14
C SER A 359 7.52 0.58 24.25
N GLY A 360 7.09 1.31 25.30
CA GLY A 360 7.96 1.64 26.44
C GLY A 360 8.47 0.40 27.19
N ILE A 361 7.63 -0.63 27.34
CA ILE A 361 8.04 -1.92 27.93
C ILE A 361 9.08 -2.61 27.03
N LYS A 362 8.89 -2.56 25.71
CA LYS A 362 9.85 -3.14 24.75
C LYS A 362 11.20 -2.43 24.81
N TRP A 363 11.20 -1.09 24.91
CA TRP A 363 12.42 -0.29 25.02
C TRP A 363 13.16 -0.60 26.33
N GLU A 364 12.43 -0.68 27.44
CA GLU A 364 12.98 -1.04 28.74
C GLU A 364 13.62 -2.44 28.72
N ALA A 365 12.98 -3.42 28.07
CA ALA A 365 13.51 -4.77 27.93
C ALA A 365 14.85 -4.83 27.17
N VAL A 366 15.00 -4.05 26.09
CA VAL A 366 16.25 -3.94 25.32
C VAL A 366 17.31 -3.17 26.11
N LYS A 367 16.92 -2.09 26.79
CA LYS A 367 17.82 -1.27 27.60
C LYS A 367 18.49 -2.09 28.71
N LYS A 368 17.70 -2.92 29.41
CA LYS A 368 18.16 -3.80 30.50
C LYS A 368 19.22 -4.82 30.08
N GLN A 369 19.33 -5.15 28.79
CA GLN A 369 20.33 -6.10 28.34
C GLN A 369 21.76 -5.54 28.42
N LYS A 370 22.65 -6.30 29.06
CA LYS A 370 24.08 -6.01 29.13
C LYS A 370 24.76 -6.50 27.85
N SER A 371 24.88 -5.61 26.87
CA SER A 371 25.61 -5.87 25.63
C SER A 371 26.24 -4.59 25.11
N GLU A 372 27.49 -4.68 24.64
CA GLU A 372 28.18 -3.57 23.98
C GLU A 372 27.57 -3.23 22.62
N ILE A 373 27.01 -4.23 21.95
CA ILE A 373 26.38 -4.08 20.64
C ILE A 373 24.90 -4.42 20.78
N LYS A 374 24.06 -3.48 20.33
CA LYS A 374 22.62 -3.62 20.20
C LYS A 374 22.20 -3.08 18.83
N TYR A 375 21.06 -3.54 18.32
CA TYR A 375 20.56 -3.13 17.01
C TYR A 375 19.18 -2.50 17.08
N LEU A 376 18.95 -1.51 16.23
CA LEU A 376 17.65 -0.89 16.00
C LEU A 376 17.13 -1.29 14.63
N ILE A 377 15.85 -1.62 14.51
CA ILE A 377 15.23 -1.89 13.22
C ILE A 377 13.91 -1.12 13.12
N CYS A 378 13.79 -0.31 12.07
CA CYS A 378 12.52 0.20 11.58
C CYS A 378 11.93 -0.79 10.59
N ASN A 379 10.82 -1.40 10.98
CA ASN A 379 10.05 -2.30 10.14
C ASN A 379 9.12 -1.50 9.23
N GLY A 380 9.49 -1.41 7.95
CA GLY A 380 8.70 -0.89 6.84
C GLY A 380 8.28 -1.98 5.86
N ASP A 381 8.20 -3.25 6.30
CA ASP A 381 7.65 -4.37 5.53
C ASP A 381 6.12 -4.42 5.68
N GLU A 382 5.46 -3.42 5.11
CA GLU A 382 3.99 -3.30 5.09
C GLU A 382 3.40 -4.29 4.08
N GLY A 383 3.39 -5.57 4.45
CA GLY A 383 2.97 -6.66 3.58
C GLY A 383 1.46 -6.75 3.34
N ASP A 384 0.64 -6.20 4.24
CA ASP A 384 -0.83 -6.35 4.23
C ASP A 384 -1.45 -5.76 2.95
N PRO A 385 -2.11 -6.56 2.11
CA PRO A 385 -3.00 -6.07 1.06
C PRO A 385 -4.03 -5.09 1.62
N GLY A 386 -4.16 -3.93 0.96
CA GLY A 386 -5.03 -2.84 1.45
C GLY A 386 -4.35 -1.85 2.39
N ALA A 387 -3.12 -2.13 2.86
CA ALA A 387 -2.33 -1.22 3.68
C ALA A 387 -1.28 -0.47 2.84
N PHE A 388 -1.11 0.82 3.14
CA PHE A 388 -0.14 1.70 2.47
C PHE A 388 0.22 2.93 3.35
N MET A 389 0.01 2.84 4.66
CA MET A 389 0.32 3.90 5.62
C MET A 389 1.82 4.02 5.84
N ASP A 390 2.53 2.92 6.07
CA ASP A 390 3.99 2.94 6.29
C ASP A 390 4.70 3.40 5.03
N ARG A 391 4.27 2.93 3.85
CA ARG A 391 4.76 3.44 2.57
C ARG A 391 4.67 4.96 2.52
N MET A 392 3.49 5.48 2.85
CA MET A 392 3.22 6.91 2.79
C MET A 392 4.07 7.68 3.79
N LEU A 393 4.24 7.17 5.01
CA LEU A 393 5.10 7.79 6.02
C LEU A 393 6.58 7.82 5.58
N LEU A 394 7.10 6.70 5.04
CA LEU A 394 8.47 6.63 4.52
C LEU A 394 8.68 7.57 3.33
N GLU A 395 7.69 7.66 2.43
CA GLU A 395 7.76 8.54 1.26
C GLU A 395 7.60 10.02 1.62
N SER A 396 6.80 10.36 2.63
CA SER A 396 6.35 11.75 2.83
C SER A 396 6.92 12.42 4.08
N TYR A 397 7.28 11.65 5.11
CA TYR A 397 7.80 12.17 6.37
C TYR A 397 9.05 11.43 6.86
N PRO A 398 10.09 11.27 6.01
CA PRO A 398 11.27 10.50 6.36
C PRO A 398 11.98 11.05 7.61
N TYR A 399 12.08 12.38 7.74
CA TYR A 399 12.75 13.01 8.89
C TYR A 399 12.09 12.73 10.24
N ARG A 400 10.75 12.61 10.28
CA ARG A 400 10.01 12.32 11.50
C ARG A 400 10.31 10.90 12.01
N ILE A 401 10.42 9.95 11.10
CA ILE A 401 10.79 8.56 11.41
C ILE A 401 12.25 8.50 11.87
N ILE A 402 13.16 9.17 11.16
CA ILE A 402 14.58 9.24 11.53
C ILE A 402 14.75 9.86 12.93
N GLU A 403 14.05 10.97 13.22
CA GLU A 403 14.06 11.60 14.54
C GLU A 403 13.63 10.63 15.65
N GLY A 404 12.51 9.92 15.44
CA GLY A 404 12.04 8.89 16.38
C GLY A 404 13.02 7.73 16.57
N MET A 405 13.71 7.31 15.51
CA MET A 405 14.75 6.28 15.58
C MET A 405 15.98 6.73 16.36
N VAL A 406 16.45 7.97 16.16
CA VAL A 406 17.59 8.52 16.91
C VAL A 406 17.28 8.58 18.40
N ILE A 407 16.07 9.05 18.75
CA ILE A 407 15.60 9.10 20.14
C ILE A 407 15.52 7.71 20.76
N ALA A 408 14.98 6.73 20.05
CA ALA A 408 14.90 5.34 20.51
C ALA A 408 16.28 4.73 20.73
N ALA A 409 17.21 5.00 19.81
CA ALA A 409 18.58 4.54 19.90
C ALA A 409 19.29 5.13 21.12
N TYR A 410 19.13 6.44 21.36
CA TYR A 410 19.65 7.12 22.54
C TYR A 410 19.11 6.51 23.83
N ALA A 411 17.79 6.35 23.92
CA ALA A 411 17.11 5.82 25.11
C ALA A 411 17.56 4.39 25.49
N THR A 412 17.98 3.60 24.50
CA THR A 412 18.31 2.17 24.67
C THR A 412 19.80 1.85 24.55
N GLY A 413 20.64 2.84 24.21
CA GLY A 413 22.08 2.69 24.02
C GLY A 413 22.44 1.90 22.76
N ILE A 414 21.75 2.17 21.65
CA ILE A 414 22.00 1.53 20.35
C ILE A 414 22.79 2.49 19.45
N HIS A 415 23.79 1.98 18.74
CA HIS A 415 24.63 2.76 17.81
C HIS A 415 24.53 2.31 16.35
N HIS A 416 23.82 1.21 16.08
CA HIS A 416 23.63 0.66 14.73
C HIS A 416 22.17 0.33 14.48
N GLY A 417 21.64 0.71 13.32
CA GLY A 417 20.29 0.35 12.95
C GLY A 417 20.01 0.21 11.46
N TYR A 418 18.86 -0.37 11.17
CA TYR A 418 18.40 -0.67 9.83
C TYR A 418 16.98 -0.14 9.61
N PHE A 419 16.76 0.47 8.45
CA PHE A 419 15.45 0.50 7.82
C PHE A 419 15.29 -0.78 7.02
N TYR A 420 14.35 -1.65 7.40
CA TYR A 420 13.94 -2.77 6.56
C TYR A 420 12.74 -2.32 5.73
N ILE A 421 12.97 -2.05 4.45
CA ILE A 421 11.94 -1.54 3.53
C ILE A 421 11.70 -2.59 2.46
N ARG A 422 10.45 -2.94 2.20
CA ARG A 422 10.09 -3.90 1.16
C ARG A 422 10.48 -3.40 -0.24
N ALA A 423 10.93 -4.31 -1.10
CA ALA A 423 11.39 -3.97 -2.45
C ALA A 423 10.29 -3.38 -3.35
N GLU A 424 9.02 -3.60 -3.02
CA GLU A 424 7.89 -2.97 -3.74
C GLU A 424 7.80 -1.45 -3.53
N TYR A 425 8.58 -0.85 -2.62
CA TYR A 425 8.56 0.59 -2.32
C TYR A 425 9.84 1.33 -2.77
N PRO A 426 10.17 1.38 -4.07
CA PRO A 426 11.41 1.97 -4.56
C PRO A 426 11.53 3.48 -4.28
N LEU A 427 10.40 4.21 -4.29
CA LEU A 427 10.39 5.64 -3.97
C LEU A 427 10.70 5.88 -2.48
N ALA A 428 10.15 5.05 -1.58
CA ALA A 428 10.44 5.12 -0.15
C ALA A 428 11.92 4.90 0.12
N VAL A 429 12.51 3.86 -0.47
CA VAL A 429 13.96 3.58 -0.38
C VAL A 429 14.79 4.77 -0.86
N THR A 430 14.45 5.34 -2.02
CA THR A 430 15.17 6.48 -2.60
C THR A 430 15.10 7.71 -1.70
N ARG A 431 13.91 8.05 -1.18
CA ARG A 431 13.72 9.22 -0.31
C ARG A 431 14.37 9.04 1.06
N ILE A 432 14.25 7.86 1.67
CA ILE A 432 14.93 7.57 2.95
C ILE A 432 16.45 7.66 2.77
N ARG A 433 16.99 7.12 1.67
CA ARG A 433 18.44 7.19 1.37
C ARG A 433 18.93 8.64 1.32
N GLU A 434 18.21 9.51 0.60
CA GLU A 434 18.56 10.93 0.53
C GLU A 434 18.36 11.65 1.88
N ALA A 435 17.27 11.35 2.59
CA ALA A 435 17.02 11.93 3.91
C ALA A 435 18.11 11.55 4.94
N LEU A 436 18.60 10.31 4.93
CA LEU A 436 19.71 9.85 5.77
C LEU A 436 20.99 10.63 5.45
N LYS A 437 21.29 10.85 4.17
CA LYS A 437 22.43 11.66 3.73
C LYS A 437 22.31 13.11 4.22
N ILE A 438 21.16 13.75 4.02
CA ILE A 438 20.91 15.12 4.48
C ILE A 438 21.02 15.22 6.01
N CYS A 439 20.52 14.23 6.75
CA CYS A 439 20.67 14.20 8.22
C CYS A 439 22.13 14.10 8.65
N LYS A 440 22.95 13.28 7.97
CA LYS A 440 24.40 13.19 8.22
C LYS A 440 25.09 14.53 7.95
N GLU A 441 24.80 15.19 6.83
CA GLU A 441 25.34 16.51 6.48
C GLU A 441 24.95 17.61 7.47
N ASN A 442 23.84 17.45 8.18
CA ASN A 442 23.33 18.41 9.17
C ASN A 442 23.67 18.04 10.63
N ASN A 443 24.53 17.04 10.86
CA ASN A 443 24.87 16.52 12.19
C ASN A 443 23.62 16.11 13.04
N LEU A 444 22.67 15.47 12.38
CA LEU A 444 21.47 14.88 13.00
C LEU A 444 21.50 13.35 13.00
N LEU A 445 22.50 12.77 12.35
CA LEU A 445 22.79 11.34 12.26
C LEU A 445 24.29 11.17 12.03
N GLY A 446 24.86 10.02 12.39
CA GLY A 446 26.29 9.74 12.25
C GLY A 446 27.03 9.92 13.58
N GLU A 447 28.22 10.50 13.53
CA GLU A 447 29.07 10.68 14.70
C GLU A 447 28.75 11.97 15.45
N ASN A 448 28.74 11.90 16.79
CA ASN A 448 28.60 13.06 17.68
C ASN A 448 27.38 13.94 17.36
N ILE A 449 26.20 13.31 17.30
CA ILE A 449 24.94 13.91 16.88
C ILE A 449 24.67 15.17 17.70
N LEU A 450 24.40 16.30 17.03
CA LEU A 450 24.18 17.62 17.63
C LEU A 450 25.31 18.07 18.58
N GLY A 451 26.54 17.56 18.38
CA GLY A 451 27.70 17.87 19.22
C GLY A 451 27.75 17.10 20.55
N THR A 452 26.86 16.12 20.74
CA THR A 452 26.90 15.20 21.88
C THR A 452 27.94 14.10 21.70
N SER A 453 28.15 13.25 22.70
CA SER A 453 28.97 12.03 22.55
C SER A 453 28.21 10.84 21.94
N PHE A 454 26.93 11.00 21.61
CA PHE A 454 26.10 9.93 21.07
C PHE A 454 26.20 9.88 19.55
N SER A 455 26.31 8.66 19.02
CA SER A 455 26.45 8.40 17.58
C SER A 455 25.47 7.32 17.14
N LEU A 456 24.96 7.39 15.91
CA LEU A 456 24.09 6.37 15.34
C LEU A 456 24.34 6.26 13.84
N ASP A 457 24.62 5.04 13.37
CA ASP A 457 24.59 4.72 11.94
C ASP A 457 23.29 3.99 11.56
N LEU A 458 22.62 4.48 10.53
CA LEU A 458 21.41 3.87 9.97
C LEU A 458 21.65 3.49 8.51
N GLN A 459 21.28 2.26 8.18
CA GLN A 459 21.42 1.67 6.85
C GLN A 459 20.06 1.23 6.32
N ILE A 460 19.93 1.09 5.00
CA ILE A 460 18.71 0.55 4.38
C ILE A 460 18.98 -0.89 3.98
N TYR A 461 18.06 -1.77 4.35
CA TYR A 461 17.97 -3.14 3.88
C TYR A 461 16.71 -3.29 3.04
N GLU A 462 16.88 -3.61 1.76
CA GLU A 462 15.76 -3.80 0.83
C GLU A 462 15.31 -5.27 0.89
N GLY A 463 14.05 -5.52 1.26
CA GLY A 463 13.46 -6.86 1.33
C GLY A 463 13.33 -7.52 -0.04
N ALA A 464 12.83 -8.76 -0.10
CA ALA A 464 12.69 -9.51 -1.37
C ALA A 464 11.28 -10.08 -1.60
N GLY A 465 10.25 -9.41 -1.07
CA GLY A 465 8.85 -9.77 -1.30
C GLY A 465 8.42 -11.06 -0.61
N ALA A 466 8.49 -11.10 0.71
CA ALA A 466 7.90 -12.16 1.50
C ALA A 466 7.06 -11.54 2.63
N PHE A 467 5.74 -11.72 2.62
CA PHE A 467 4.84 -11.11 3.61
C PHE A 467 5.19 -11.48 5.05
N VAL A 468 5.61 -12.73 5.26
CA VAL A 468 5.99 -13.22 6.59
C VAL A 468 7.19 -12.45 7.19
N CYS A 469 8.00 -11.75 6.38
CA CYS A 469 9.06 -10.89 6.88
C CYS A 469 8.56 -9.65 7.63
N GLY A 470 7.25 -9.35 7.62
CA GLY A 470 6.66 -8.40 8.55
C GLY A 470 6.71 -8.89 10.00
N GLU A 471 6.85 -10.20 10.23
CA GLU A 471 7.08 -10.78 11.56
C GLU A 471 8.51 -10.52 12.03
N GLU A 472 8.65 -10.02 13.26
CA GLU A 472 9.90 -9.52 13.81
C GLU A 472 11.12 -10.45 13.65
N THR A 473 10.96 -11.75 13.89
CA THR A 473 12.06 -12.71 13.81
C THR A 473 12.33 -13.20 12.40
N ALA A 474 11.31 -13.23 11.54
CA ALA A 474 11.48 -13.48 10.11
C ALA A 474 12.21 -12.32 9.43
N LEU A 475 11.88 -11.07 9.79
CA LEU A 475 12.59 -9.87 9.37
C LEU A 475 14.09 -9.96 9.70
N ILE A 476 14.41 -10.29 10.95
CA ILE A 476 15.80 -10.47 11.40
C ILE A 476 16.49 -11.56 10.58
N ALA A 477 15.84 -12.70 10.35
CA ALA A 477 16.40 -13.77 9.54
C ALA A 477 16.67 -13.33 8.09
N SER A 478 15.81 -12.45 7.55
CA SER A 478 16.01 -11.83 6.24
C SER A 478 17.26 -10.98 6.21
N ILE A 479 17.45 -10.05 7.17
CA ILE A 479 18.67 -9.22 7.27
C ILE A 479 19.94 -10.09 7.39
N GLU A 480 19.84 -11.22 8.09
CA GLU A 480 20.94 -12.20 8.24
C GLU A 480 21.18 -13.03 6.96
N GLY A 481 20.45 -12.78 5.87
CA GLY A 481 20.58 -13.46 4.58
C GLY A 481 20.03 -14.88 4.59
N SER A 482 19.06 -15.15 5.45
CA SER A 482 18.37 -16.44 5.54
C SER A 482 16.94 -16.35 5.00
N ARG A 483 16.30 -17.51 4.87
CA ARG A 483 14.84 -17.58 4.71
C ARG A 483 14.17 -16.89 5.90
N GLY A 484 13.10 -16.13 5.63
CA GLY A 484 12.29 -15.43 6.64
C GLY A 484 11.43 -16.37 7.49
N PHE A 485 12.05 -17.36 8.14
CA PHE A 485 11.37 -18.29 9.03
C PHE A 485 11.27 -17.71 10.44
N PRO A 486 10.06 -17.55 10.99
CA PRO A 486 9.91 -17.13 12.38
C PRO A 486 10.64 -18.07 13.35
N ARG A 487 11.26 -17.49 14.37
CA ARG A 487 11.93 -18.20 15.46
C ARG A 487 10.95 -18.46 16.61
N ILE A 488 11.14 -19.58 17.29
CA ILE A 488 10.38 -19.89 18.49
C ILE A 488 10.87 -18.94 19.59
N ARG A 489 9.92 -18.36 20.33
CA ARG A 489 10.18 -17.48 21.48
C ARG A 489 9.74 -18.19 22.76
N PRO A 490 10.47 -18.05 23.88
CA PRO A 490 11.74 -17.33 24.05
C PRO A 490 12.96 -18.03 23.39
N PRO A 491 14.10 -17.33 23.18
CA PRO A 491 14.35 -15.92 23.55
C PRO A 491 13.65 -14.91 22.62
N PHE A 492 13.28 -13.76 23.17
CA PHE A 492 12.71 -12.65 22.40
C PHE A 492 13.81 -11.82 21.71
N PRO A 493 13.52 -11.12 20.60
CA PRO A 493 14.49 -10.25 19.93
C PRO A 493 15.12 -9.18 20.83
N ALA A 494 14.36 -8.72 21.83
CA ALA A 494 14.85 -7.77 22.82
C ALA A 494 16.03 -8.32 23.64
N GLU A 495 16.14 -9.65 23.79
CA GLU A 495 17.25 -10.35 24.45
C GLU A 495 18.28 -10.83 23.42
N ARG A 496 17.81 -11.54 22.38
CA ARG A 496 18.64 -12.16 21.35
C ARG A 496 17.95 -12.06 19.99
N GLY A 497 18.21 -10.96 19.29
CA GLY A 497 17.70 -10.66 17.96
C GLY A 497 18.76 -10.78 16.86
N LEU A 498 18.99 -9.68 16.14
CA LEU A 498 19.89 -9.58 15.00
C LEU A 498 21.33 -9.92 15.38
N PHE A 499 21.92 -10.88 14.66
CA PHE A 499 23.25 -11.44 14.93
C PHE A 499 23.42 -11.95 16.37
N GLY A 500 22.30 -12.37 16.99
CA GLY A 500 22.28 -12.83 18.36
C GLY A 500 22.46 -11.73 19.41
N LYS A 501 22.30 -10.45 19.05
CA LYS A 501 22.41 -9.30 19.95
C LYS A 501 21.03 -8.73 20.31
N PRO A 502 20.88 -8.04 21.46
CA PRO A 502 19.64 -7.35 21.81
C PRO A 502 19.20 -6.42 20.69
N THR A 503 17.95 -6.55 20.25
CA THR A 503 17.45 -5.82 19.08
C THR A 503 16.10 -5.20 19.38
N LEU A 504 15.99 -3.90 19.15
CA LEU A 504 14.73 -3.18 19.19
C LEU A 504 14.15 -3.11 17.78
N VAL A 505 13.02 -3.78 17.55
CA VAL A 505 12.24 -3.64 16.31
C VAL A 505 10.96 -2.85 16.59
N ASN A 506 10.76 -1.73 15.93
CA ASN A 506 9.48 -1.03 15.93
C ASN A 506 9.04 -0.72 14.49
N ASN A 507 7.72 -0.58 14.32
CA ASN A 507 7.12 -0.23 13.03
C ASN A 507 7.33 1.26 12.72
N THR A 508 7.33 1.60 11.43
CA THR A 508 7.48 2.96 10.90
C THR A 508 6.58 3.99 11.58
N GLU A 509 5.26 3.75 11.64
CA GLU A 509 4.31 4.66 12.30
C GLU A 509 4.59 4.83 13.79
N THR A 510 5.08 3.78 14.45
CA THR A 510 5.46 3.88 15.87
C THR A 510 6.58 4.88 16.06
N PHE A 511 7.62 4.85 15.23
CA PHE A 511 8.71 5.84 15.28
C PHE A 511 8.22 7.24 14.91
N ALA A 512 7.32 7.37 13.94
CA ALA A 512 6.78 8.66 13.52
C ALA A 512 6.04 9.41 14.65
N GLN A 513 5.47 8.71 15.64
CA GLN A 513 4.75 9.35 16.76
C GLN A 513 5.66 9.72 17.95
N ILE A 514 6.92 9.25 18.00
CA ILE A 514 7.82 9.45 19.15
C ILE A 514 8.17 10.92 19.36
N SER A 515 8.48 11.66 18.29
CA SER A 515 8.88 13.06 18.40
C SER A 515 7.73 13.93 18.92
N TYR A 516 6.49 13.66 18.50
CA TYR A 516 5.31 14.34 19.04
C TYR A 516 5.15 14.12 20.55
N ILE A 517 5.24 12.86 21.01
CA ILE A 517 5.10 12.51 22.43
C ILE A 517 6.06 13.34 23.29
N LEU A 518 7.32 13.47 22.88
CA LEU A 518 8.35 14.14 23.67
C LEU A 518 8.34 15.66 23.51
N ARG A 519 7.95 16.17 22.33
CA ARG A 519 7.81 17.60 22.06
C ARG A 519 6.63 18.18 22.83
N GLU A 520 5.46 17.58 22.72
CA GLU A 520 4.20 18.09 23.26
C GLU A 520 3.92 17.68 24.71
N GLY A 521 4.56 16.60 25.18
CA GLY A 521 4.31 15.98 26.48
C GLY A 521 3.56 14.65 26.34
N TRP A 522 3.97 13.66 27.13
CA TRP A 522 3.37 12.32 27.09
C TRP A 522 1.94 12.32 27.62
N GLU A 523 1.60 13.26 28.49
CA GLU A 523 0.28 13.48 29.06
C GLU A 523 -0.74 13.78 27.97
N LYS A 524 -0.44 14.75 27.10
CA LYS A 524 -1.31 15.13 25.97
C LYS A 524 -1.54 13.96 25.01
N PHE A 525 -0.51 13.14 24.77
CA PHE A 525 -0.66 11.96 23.93
C PHE A 525 -1.54 10.89 24.60
N ALA A 526 -1.42 10.71 25.91
CA ALA A 526 -2.22 9.75 26.68
C ALA A 526 -3.70 10.15 26.82
N GLU A 527 -4.00 11.46 26.76
CA GLU A 527 -5.38 11.98 26.71
C GLU A 527 -6.08 11.69 25.38
N ILE A 528 -5.33 11.43 24.31
CA ILE A 528 -5.89 11.12 23.00
C ILE A 528 -6.22 9.62 22.93
N GLY A 529 -7.42 9.30 22.48
CA GLY A 529 -7.88 7.94 22.26
C GLY A 529 -8.55 7.33 23.49
N THR A 530 -8.28 6.06 23.80
CA THR A 530 -8.85 5.37 24.97
C THR A 530 -7.81 5.06 26.03
N ALA A 531 -8.24 4.75 27.26
CA ALA A 531 -7.36 4.46 28.40
C ALA A 531 -6.32 3.34 28.16
N ARG A 532 -6.61 2.35 27.31
CA ARG A 532 -5.70 1.22 26.99
C ARG A 532 -5.13 1.26 25.57
N SER A 533 -5.62 2.19 24.77
CA SER A 533 -5.24 2.38 23.37
C SER A 533 -5.13 3.88 23.13
N THR A 534 -3.99 4.47 23.52
CA THR A 534 -3.75 5.92 23.46
C THR A 534 -3.23 6.35 22.09
N GLY A 535 -3.29 7.65 21.82
CA GLY A 535 -2.86 8.30 20.59
C GLY A 535 -3.75 8.04 19.38
N THR A 536 -3.18 8.28 18.21
CA THR A 536 -3.85 8.13 16.91
C THR A 536 -3.36 6.89 16.17
N LYS A 537 -4.12 6.48 15.16
CA LYS A 537 -3.74 5.46 14.19
C LYS A 537 -4.03 5.95 12.78
N VAL A 538 -3.08 5.71 11.88
CA VAL A 538 -3.27 5.92 10.44
C VAL A 538 -3.95 4.69 9.84
N PHE A 539 -5.09 4.86 9.17
CA PHE A 539 -5.80 3.81 8.44
C PHE A 539 -5.78 4.06 6.94
N ALA A 540 -5.69 2.97 6.19
CA ALA A 540 -5.90 2.94 4.75
C ALA A 540 -7.34 2.53 4.49
N LEU A 541 -8.20 3.51 4.20
CA LEU A 541 -9.61 3.33 3.90
C LEU A 541 -9.78 2.98 2.41
N ALA A 542 -10.15 1.73 2.13
CA ALA A 542 -10.23 1.17 0.78
C ALA A 542 -11.48 0.29 0.60
N GLY A 543 -11.59 -0.36 -0.56
CA GLY A 543 -12.75 -1.19 -0.92
C GLY A 543 -13.84 -0.38 -1.62
N LYS A 544 -15.09 -0.62 -1.24
CA LYS A 544 -16.29 -0.04 -1.90
C LYS A 544 -16.84 1.19 -1.18
N VAL A 545 -15.94 2.03 -0.67
CA VAL A 545 -16.25 3.30 0.00
C VAL A 545 -16.23 4.47 -0.99
N ALA A 546 -17.08 5.48 -0.78
CA ALA A 546 -17.18 6.63 -1.68
C ALA A 546 -15.92 7.51 -1.65
N ARG A 547 -15.35 7.74 -0.46
CA ARG A 547 -14.14 8.55 -0.23
C ARG A 547 -13.03 7.69 0.37
N GLY A 548 -12.33 6.96 -0.49
CA GLY A 548 -11.13 6.19 -0.10
C GLY A 548 -9.89 7.07 0.08
N GLY A 549 -8.95 6.63 0.91
CA GLY A 549 -7.73 7.38 1.19
C GLY A 549 -7.00 6.98 2.47
N LEU A 550 -6.08 7.83 2.91
CA LEU A 550 -5.47 7.72 4.23
C LEU A 550 -6.16 8.65 5.21
N ILE A 551 -6.46 8.12 6.38
CA ILE A 551 -7.05 8.86 7.48
C ILE A 551 -6.21 8.66 8.72
N GLU A 552 -6.01 9.70 9.52
CA GLU A 552 -5.40 9.59 10.84
C GLU A 552 -6.41 10.01 11.90
N VAL A 553 -6.82 9.05 12.74
CA VAL A 553 -7.94 9.22 13.66
C VAL A 553 -7.52 8.81 15.08
N PRO A 554 -8.13 9.41 16.13
CA PRO A 554 -7.95 8.96 17.50
C PRO A 554 -8.38 7.50 17.67
N MET A 555 -7.62 6.73 18.44
CA MET A 555 -8.00 5.35 18.80
C MET A 555 -9.32 5.36 19.60
N GLY A 556 -10.31 4.57 19.18
CA GLY A 556 -11.63 4.54 19.80
C GLY A 556 -12.75 5.19 19.00
N ILE A 557 -12.44 5.87 17.88
CA ILE A 557 -13.46 6.24 16.87
C ILE A 557 -14.22 5.00 16.42
N THR A 558 -15.52 5.12 16.12
CA THR A 558 -16.35 4.00 15.69
C THR A 558 -16.15 3.66 14.21
N ILE A 559 -16.48 2.42 13.83
CA ILE A 559 -16.50 2.00 12.42
C ILE A 559 -17.47 2.85 11.61
N ARG A 560 -18.62 3.21 12.18
CA ARG A 560 -19.65 4.05 11.56
C ARG A 560 -19.10 5.42 11.21
N GLU A 561 -18.48 6.12 12.16
CA GLU A 561 -17.89 7.44 11.92
C GLU A 561 -16.84 7.38 10.80
N VAL A 562 -16.00 6.34 10.78
CA VAL A 562 -15.01 6.18 9.71
C VAL A 562 -15.65 5.95 8.34
N ILE A 563 -16.67 5.10 8.24
CA ILE A 563 -17.25 4.73 6.94
C ILE A 563 -18.25 5.77 6.45
N GLU A 564 -19.18 6.21 7.30
CA GLU A 564 -20.27 7.10 6.92
C GLU A 564 -19.81 8.57 6.90
N GLU A 565 -19.12 9.05 7.94
CA GLU A 565 -18.76 10.47 8.04
C GLU A 565 -17.50 10.83 7.28
N ILE A 566 -16.42 10.07 7.45
CA ILE A 566 -15.14 10.30 6.75
C ILE A 566 -15.19 9.69 5.35
N GLY A 567 -15.60 8.41 5.26
CA GLY A 567 -15.69 7.66 4.02
C GLY A 567 -16.86 8.05 3.11
N GLY A 568 -17.90 8.71 3.63
CA GLY A 568 -19.07 9.11 2.83
C GLY A 568 -19.98 7.96 2.43
N GLY A 569 -19.94 6.86 3.17
CA GLY A 569 -20.74 5.66 2.90
C GLY A 569 -20.21 4.84 1.74
N ILE A 570 -21.08 3.98 1.21
CA ILE A 570 -20.76 3.05 0.14
C ILE A 570 -20.88 3.75 -1.21
N ALA A 571 -19.93 3.45 -2.11
CA ALA A 571 -19.97 3.95 -3.47
C ALA A 571 -21.26 3.52 -4.19
N ASN A 572 -21.80 4.39 -5.04
CA ASN A 572 -23.00 4.14 -5.85
C ASN A 572 -24.30 3.88 -5.05
N GLY A 573 -24.37 4.31 -3.78
CA GLY A 573 -25.61 4.26 -2.99
C GLY A 573 -26.04 2.87 -2.53
N LYS A 574 -25.16 1.87 -2.63
CA LYS A 574 -25.42 0.50 -2.14
C LYS A 574 -25.39 0.41 -0.61
N LYS A 575 -25.79 -0.73 -0.07
CA LYS A 575 -25.78 -0.97 1.38
C LYS A 575 -24.43 -1.46 1.90
N PHE A 576 -24.05 -0.94 3.08
CA PHE A 576 -22.89 -1.42 3.84
C PHE A 576 -23.18 -2.82 4.39
N LYS A 577 -22.30 -3.77 4.10
CA LYS A 577 -22.45 -5.17 4.55
C LYS A 577 -21.51 -5.50 5.69
N ALA A 578 -20.22 -5.25 5.48
CA ALA A 578 -19.18 -5.57 6.44
C ALA A 578 -17.93 -4.74 6.18
N VAL A 579 -17.09 -4.62 7.19
CA VAL A 579 -15.74 -4.10 7.06
C VAL A 579 -14.74 -5.18 7.43
N GLN A 580 -13.72 -5.36 6.61
CA GLN A 580 -12.56 -6.16 7.00
C GLN A 580 -11.49 -5.25 7.60
N ILE A 581 -10.99 -5.64 8.77
CA ILE A 581 -9.97 -4.90 9.53
C ILE A 581 -8.86 -5.86 9.95
N GLY A 582 -7.61 -5.42 9.79
CA GLY A 582 -6.43 -6.14 10.27
C GLY A 582 -5.65 -6.91 9.21
N GLY A 583 -5.82 -6.57 7.93
CA GLY A 583 -5.17 -7.27 6.83
C GLY A 583 -5.68 -8.71 6.64
N PRO A 584 -5.02 -9.54 5.82
CA PRO A 584 -5.53 -10.86 5.44
C PRO A 584 -5.70 -11.87 6.58
N SER A 585 -5.09 -11.61 7.73
CA SER A 585 -5.25 -12.39 8.95
C SER A 585 -6.22 -11.74 9.97
N GLY A 586 -6.86 -10.66 9.56
CA GLY A 586 -7.90 -9.95 10.30
C GLY A 586 -9.25 -10.63 10.27
N GLY A 587 -10.29 -9.90 10.66
CA GLY A 587 -11.67 -10.40 10.71
C GLY A 587 -12.62 -9.50 9.96
N CYS A 588 -13.80 -10.03 9.62
CA CYS A 588 -14.90 -9.28 9.02
C CYS A 588 -15.91 -8.91 10.11
N ILE A 589 -16.19 -7.61 10.26
CA ILE A 589 -17.17 -7.08 11.21
C ILE A 589 -18.40 -6.63 10.41
N PRO A 590 -19.60 -7.17 10.67
CA PRO A 590 -20.80 -6.84 9.92
C PRO A 590 -21.33 -5.44 10.28
N ALA A 591 -22.17 -4.90 9.40
CA ALA A 591 -22.75 -3.56 9.54
C ALA A 591 -23.58 -3.36 10.83
N GLU A 592 -24.14 -4.42 11.40
CA GLU A 592 -24.88 -4.38 12.67
C GLU A 592 -24.00 -3.95 13.86
N TYR A 593 -22.67 -4.12 13.77
CA TYR A 593 -21.72 -3.68 14.79
C TYR A 593 -20.92 -2.44 14.37
N ALA A 594 -21.44 -1.61 13.47
CA ALA A 594 -20.77 -0.40 13.01
C ALA A 594 -20.45 0.59 14.15
N ASP A 595 -21.18 0.55 15.27
CA ASP A 595 -20.91 1.40 16.43
C ASP A 595 -19.74 0.88 17.30
N THR A 596 -19.07 -0.21 16.90
CA THR A 596 -17.92 -0.74 17.62
C THR A 596 -16.74 0.25 17.57
N PRO A 597 -16.16 0.62 18.72
CA PRO A 597 -14.96 1.44 18.78
C PRO A 597 -13.74 0.73 18.16
N ILE A 598 -12.96 1.44 17.36
CA ILE A 598 -11.72 0.96 16.77
C ILE A 598 -10.57 1.14 17.77
N ASN A 599 -10.39 0.13 18.62
CA ASN A 599 -9.27 -0.01 19.55
C ASN A 599 -8.79 -1.48 19.60
N PHE A 600 -7.66 -1.76 20.25
CA PHE A 600 -7.10 -3.12 20.23
C PHE A 600 -8.03 -4.16 20.88
N GLU A 601 -8.72 -3.77 21.95
CA GLU A 601 -9.53 -4.67 22.76
C GLU A 601 -10.85 -5.04 22.06
N SER A 602 -11.60 -4.04 21.63
CA SER A 602 -12.88 -4.17 20.95
C SER A 602 -12.75 -4.94 19.63
N LEU A 603 -11.69 -4.69 18.84
CA LEU A 603 -11.46 -5.46 17.61
C LEU A 603 -11.19 -6.95 17.91
N GLN A 604 -10.44 -7.25 18.97
CA GLN A 604 -10.15 -8.64 19.36
C GLN A 604 -11.44 -9.37 19.78
N GLU A 605 -12.32 -8.72 20.53
CA GLU A 605 -13.63 -9.27 20.93
C GLU A 605 -14.53 -9.59 19.72
N MET A 606 -14.44 -8.77 18.68
CA MET A 606 -15.17 -8.98 17.42
C MET A 606 -14.59 -10.09 16.53
N GLY A 607 -13.45 -10.68 16.90
CA GLY A 607 -12.75 -11.67 16.09
C GLY A 607 -11.89 -11.07 14.97
N ALA A 608 -11.59 -9.77 15.07
CA ALA A 608 -10.70 -9.03 14.19
C ALA A 608 -9.40 -8.63 14.94
N MET A 609 -8.56 -7.83 14.30
CA MET A 609 -7.38 -7.22 14.92
C MET A 609 -7.06 -5.89 14.25
N MET A 610 -6.22 -5.08 14.90
CA MET A 610 -5.80 -3.80 14.32
C MET A 610 -5.00 -3.99 13.02
N GLY A 611 -4.07 -4.96 13.01
CA GLY A 611 -3.13 -5.16 11.90
C GLY A 611 -2.35 -3.89 11.55
N SER A 612 -1.83 -3.81 10.33
CA SER A 612 -1.20 -2.58 9.81
C SER A 612 -2.16 -1.38 9.78
N GLY A 613 -3.48 -1.58 9.85
CA GLY A 613 -4.51 -0.53 9.76
C GLY A 613 -5.19 -0.44 8.39
N GLY A 614 -5.08 -1.47 7.54
CA GLY A 614 -5.93 -1.60 6.36
C GLY A 614 -7.40 -1.81 6.78
N LEU A 615 -8.30 -1.01 6.20
CA LEU A 615 -9.74 -1.05 6.44
C LEU A 615 -10.46 -1.15 5.09
N VAL A 616 -10.97 -2.35 4.77
CA VAL A 616 -11.59 -2.65 3.48
C VAL A 616 -13.10 -2.76 3.65
N VAL A 617 -13.82 -1.82 3.04
CA VAL A 617 -15.28 -1.74 3.10
C VAL A 617 -15.91 -2.65 2.04
N LEU A 618 -16.87 -3.47 2.45
CA LEU A 618 -17.62 -4.43 1.63
C LEU A 618 -19.09 -4.00 1.52
N ASP A 619 -19.70 -4.21 0.35
CA ASP A 619 -21.11 -3.92 0.09
C ASP A 619 -21.97 -5.19 0.03
N GLU A 620 -23.28 -5.02 -0.17
CA GLU A 620 -24.24 -6.12 -0.28
C GLU A 620 -23.96 -7.12 -1.42
N THR A 621 -23.11 -6.78 -2.39
CA THR A 621 -22.77 -7.67 -3.52
C THR A 621 -21.51 -8.52 -3.26
N ASP A 622 -20.87 -8.41 -2.10
CA ASP A 622 -19.72 -9.24 -1.72
C ASP A 622 -20.13 -10.53 -1.02
N CYS A 623 -19.74 -11.69 -1.56
CA CYS A 623 -19.92 -13.00 -0.92
C CYS A 623 -18.90 -13.20 0.21
N MET A 624 -19.37 -13.45 1.44
CA MET A 624 -18.49 -13.59 2.61
C MET A 624 -17.71 -14.92 2.59
N VAL A 625 -18.25 -15.96 1.94
CA VAL A 625 -17.53 -17.23 1.72
C VAL A 625 -16.35 -17.03 0.77
N ASP A 626 -16.53 -16.27 -0.31
CA ASP A 626 -15.44 -15.91 -1.24
C ASP A 626 -14.40 -15.02 -0.56
N ILE A 627 -14.83 -14.07 0.27
CA ILE A 627 -13.93 -13.21 1.05
C ILE A 627 -13.05 -14.06 1.98
N ALA A 628 -13.64 -15.01 2.72
CA ALA A 628 -12.89 -15.92 3.58
C ALA A 628 -11.92 -16.80 2.77
N ARG A 629 -12.36 -17.35 1.64
CA ARG A 629 -11.53 -18.13 0.71
C ARG A 629 -10.33 -17.31 0.21
N TYR A 630 -10.56 -16.08 -0.21
CA TYR A 630 -9.54 -15.17 -0.74
C TYR A 630 -8.46 -14.83 0.30
N PHE A 631 -8.87 -14.45 1.52
CA PHE A 631 -7.90 -14.12 2.56
C PHE A 631 -7.12 -15.35 3.03
N LEU A 632 -7.78 -16.51 3.06
CA LEU A 632 -7.12 -17.76 3.39
C LEU A 632 -6.16 -18.22 2.29
N SER A 633 -6.48 -18.02 1.00
CA SER A 633 -5.55 -18.31 -0.09
C SER A 633 -4.30 -17.45 0.01
N PHE A 634 -4.45 -16.17 0.33
CA PHE A 634 -3.33 -15.27 0.56
C PHE A 634 -2.44 -15.76 1.72
N THR A 635 -3.02 -16.01 2.90
CA THR A 635 -2.23 -16.44 4.06
C THR A 635 -1.61 -17.83 3.89
N GLN A 636 -2.22 -18.69 3.07
CA GLN A 636 -1.66 -19.98 2.65
C GLN A 636 -0.44 -19.81 1.73
N GLU A 637 -0.52 -18.90 0.74
CA GLU A 637 0.60 -18.58 -0.16
C GLU A 637 1.77 -17.94 0.61
N GLU A 638 1.46 -17.09 1.58
CA GLU A 638 2.45 -16.41 2.43
C GLU A 638 2.93 -17.25 3.63
N SER A 639 2.48 -18.49 3.73
CA SER A 639 2.93 -19.40 4.78
C SER A 639 4.41 -19.72 4.61
N CYS A 640 5.22 -19.44 5.63
CA CYS A 640 6.64 -19.84 5.62
C CYS A 640 6.85 -21.37 5.56
N GLY A 641 5.79 -22.18 5.71
CA GLY A 641 5.86 -23.64 5.61
C GLY A 641 6.45 -24.36 6.82
N LYS A 642 6.94 -23.64 7.84
CA LYS A 642 7.68 -24.23 8.97
C LYS A 642 6.84 -25.12 9.90
N CYS A 643 5.61 -24.73 10.23
CA CYS A 643 4.75 -25.49 11.17
C CYS A 643 3.61 -26.20 10.45
N THR A 644 3.31 -27.44 10.86
CA THR A 644 2.29 -28.28 10.24
C THR A 644 0.90 -27.64 10.28
N PHE A 645 0.52 -27.08 11.43
CA PHE A 645 -0.79 -26.47 11.62
C PHE A 645 -1.04 -25.31 10.65
N CYS A 646 -0.08 -24.40 10.48
CA CYS A 646 -0.20 -23.37 9.45
C CYS A 646 -0.12 -24.02 8.06
N ARG A 647 1.01 -24.64 7.68
CA ARG A 647 1.26 -25.11 6.31
C ARG A 647 0.16 -26.02 5.74
N VAL A 648 -0.35 -26.94 6.56
CA VAL A 648 -1.33 -27.95 6.13
C VAL A 648 -2.74 -27.55 6.55
N GLY A 649 -2.92 -26.96 7.74
CA GLY A 649 -4.24 -26.57 8.24
C GLY A 649 -4.88 -25.49 7.38
N THR A 650 -4.14 -24.44 7.00
CA THR A 650 -4.67 -23.41 6.09
C THR A 650 -4.95 -23.97 4.70
N ARG A 651 -4.16 -24.94 4.22
CA ARG A 651 -4.41 -25.61 2.93
C ARG A 651 -5.70 -26.41 2.96
N ARG A 652 -5.95 -27.19 4.01
CA ARG A 652 -7.17 -28.00 4.14
C ARG A 652 -8.42 -27.14 4.25
N MET A 653 -8.35 -26.07 5.05
CA MET A 653 -9.45 -25.10 5.11
C MET A 653 -9.72 -24.45 3.75
N LEU A 654 -8.66 -24.11 3.00
CA LEU A 654 -8.79 -23.54 1.66
C LEU A 654 -9.44 -24.54 0.69
N ASP A 655 -9.02 -25.81 0.70
CA ASP A 655 -9.63 -26.86 -0.13
C ASP A 655 -11.14 -26.98 0.12
N ILE A 656 -11.58 -26.88 1.39
CA ILE A 656 -13.01 -26.91 1.74
C ILE A 656 -13.73 -25.67 1.21
N LEU A 657 -13.18 -24.46 1.44
CA LEU A 657 -13.77 -23.22 0.93
C LEU A 657 -13.83 -23.19 -0.61
N GLU A 658 -12.82 -23.74 -1.29
CA GLU A 658 -12.85 -23.92 -2.74
C GLU A 658 -13.95 -24.88 -3.17
N ASN A 659 -14.17 -25.98 -2.46
CA ASN A 659 -15.28 -26.88 -2.78
C ASN A 659 -16.64 -26.19 -2.57
N ILE A 660 -16.82 -25.48 -1.47
CA ILE A 660 -18.07 -24.74 -1.18
C ILE A 660 -18.33 -23.70 -2.27
N THR A 661 -17.32 -22.90 -2.65
CA THR A 661 -17.47 -21.87 -3.69
C THR A 661 -17.61 -22.42 -5.11
N LYS A 662 -17.21 -23.68 -5.36
CA LYS A 662 -17.36 -24.39 -6.63
C LYS A 662 -18.65 -25.25 -6.71
N GLY A 663 -19.55 -25.15 -5.73
CA GLY A 663 -20.76 -25.97 -5.67
C GLY A 663 -20.52 -27.46 -5.39
N LYS A 664 -19.35 -27.80 -4.83
CA LYS A 664 -18.96 -29.15 -4.41
C LYS A 664 -18.95 -29.33 -2.90
N GLY A 665 -19.49 -28.35 -2.16
CA GLY A 665 -19.63 -28.39 -0.70
C GLY A 665 -20.55 -29.52 -0.24
N LYS A 666 -20.32 -30.01 0.97
CA LYS A 666 -21.06 -31.13 1.56
C LYS A 666 -21.55 -30.77 2.96
N GLN A 667 -22.60 -31.47 3.40
CA GLN A 667 -23.01 -31.44 4.80
C GLN A 667 -21.85 -31.88 5.70
N GLY A 668 -21.57 -31.13 6.77
CA GLY A 668 -20.41 -31.34 7.66
C GLY A 668 -19.17 -30.50 7.32
N ASP A 669 -19.10 -29.87 6.14
CA ASP A 669 -17.92 -29.06 5.75
C ASP A 669 -17.77 -27.81 6.63
N ILE A 670 -18.87 -27.22 7.10
CA ILE A 670 -18.85 -26.06 8.01
C ILE A 670 -18.23 -26.46 9.36
N GLU A 671 -18.69 -27.56 9.94
CA GLU A 671 -18.23 -28.04 11.25
C GLU A 671 -16.74 -28.44 11.21
N GLU A 672 -16.31 -29.06 10.10
CA GLU A 672 -14.89 -29.40 9.91
C GLU A 672 -14.04 -28.13 9.70
N LEU A 673 -14.54 -27.11 8.99
CA LEU A 673 -13.89 -25.80 8.87
C LEU A 673 -13.67 -25.15 10.24
N GLU A 674 -14.69 -25.09 11.10
CA GLU A 674 -14.60 -24.52 12.45
C GLU A 674 -13.53 -25.22 13.29
N LYS A 675 -13.54 -26.55 13.26
CA LYS A 675 -12.59 -27.39 13.99
C LYS A 675 -11.15 -27.20 13.50
N LEU A 676 -10.93 -27.20 12.19
CA LEU A 676 -9.61 -26.99 11.58
C LEU A 676 -9.08 -25.58 11.87
N ALA A 677 -9.96 -24.57 11.86
CA ALA A 677 -9.60 -23.19 12.18
C ALA A 677 -9.09 -23.06 13.62
N GLU A 678 -9.81 -23.64 14.58
CA GLU A 678 -9.41 -23.65 15.99
C GLU A 678 -8.08 -24.39 16.23
N TRP A 679 -7.87 -25.54 15.57
CA TRP A 679 -6.61 -26.27 15.66
C TRP A 679 -5.45 -25.50 15.04
N THR A 680 -5.67 -24.89 13.89
CA THR A 680 -4.66 -24.05 13.21
C THR A 680 -4.25 -22.88 14.11
N LYS A 681 -5.23 -22.23 14.74
CA LYS A 681 -5.01 -21.13 15.68
C LYS A 681 -4.19 -21.54 16.90
N LYS A 682 -4.49 -22.69 17.51
CA LYS A 682 -3.79 -23.17 18.72
C LYS A 682 -2.40 -23.76 18.42
N GLY A 683 -2.26 -24.46 17.30
CA GLY A 683 -1.04 -25.20 16.96
C GLY A 683 0.03 -24.42 16.22
N SER A 684 -0.26 -23.18 15.78
CA SER A 684 0.70 -22.36 15.01
C SER A 684 1.75 -21.66 15.88
N LEU A 685 2.98 -21.61 15.37
CA LEU A 685 4.14 -21.07 16.09
C LEU A 685 4.18 -19.54 16.16
N CYS A 686 3.78 -18.84 15.08
CA CYS A 686 3.86 -17.39 14.96
C CYS A 686 2.48 -16.74 14.86
N GLY A 687 2.44 -15.41 14.97
CA GLY A 687 1.20 -14.62 14.90
C GLY A 687 0.40 -14.88 13.62
N LEU A 688 1.07 -14.97 12.46
CA LEU A 688 0.41 -15.23 11.17
C LEU A 688 -0.41 -16.53 11.19
N GLY A 689 0.20 -17.67 11.51
CA GLY A 689 -0.54 -18.94 11.53
C GLY A 689 -1.65 -18.97 12.60
N ARG A 690 -1.51 -18.21 13.70
CA ARG A 690 -2.53 -18.10 14.74
C ARG A 690 -3.74 -17.27 14.32
N THR A 691 -3.54 -16.32 13.41
CA THR A 691 -4.54 -15.34 12.98
C THR A 691 -5.07 -15.61 11.57
N ALA A 692 -4.37 -16.39 10.75
CA ALA A 692 -4.81 -16.82 9.43
C ALA A 692 -6.24 -17.41 9.38
N PRO A 693 -6.76 -18.10 10.43
CA PRO A 693 -8.14 -18.58 10.43
C PRO A 693 -9.19 -17.51 10.79
N ASN A 694 -8.81 -16.31 11.23
CA ASN A 694 -9.76 -15.28 11.67
C ASN A 694 -10.78 -14.85 10.59
N PRO A 695 -10.42 -14.70 9.30
CA PRO A 695 -11.41 -14.40 8.27
C PRO A 695 -12.49 -15.49 8.22
N VAL A 696 -12.09 -16.76 8.29
CA VAL A 696 -13.01 -17.92 8.30
C VAL A 696 -13.89 -17.93 9.55
N LEU A 697 -13.28 -17.78 10.73
CA LEU A 697 -14.01 -17.81 12.01
C LEU A 697 -15.02 -16.65 12.13
N SER A 698 -14.61 -15.45 11.71
CA SER A 698 -15.49 -14.27 11.76
C SER A 698 -16.65 -14.38 10.77
N THR A 699 -16.41 -14.85 9.54
CA THR A 699 -17.50 -15.02 8.56
C THR A 699 -18.43 -16.17 8.92
N LEU A 700 -17.93 -17.27 9.49
CA LEU A 700 -18.78 -18.33 10.02
C LEU A 700 -19.65 -17.85 11.20
N LYS A 701 -19.11 -16.96 12.04
CA LYS A 701 -19.85 -16.40 13.17
C LYS A 701 -21.00 -15.47 12.73
N TYR A 702 -20.74 -14.59 11.77
CA TYR A 702 -21.67 -13.52 11.41
C TYR A 702 -22.48 -13.76 10.13
N PHE A 703 -22.05 -14.67 9.25
CA PHE A 703 -22.61 -14.89 7.91
C PHE A 703 -22.77 -16.39 7.60
N ARG A 704 -23.12 -17.20 8.61
CA ARG A 704 -23.28 -18.66 8.46
C ARG A 704 -24.30 -19.04 7.39
N ASP A 705 -25.36 -18.25 7.28
CA ASP A 705 -26.43 -18.38 6.29
C ASP A 705 -25.88 -18.41 4.85
N GLU A 706 -24.86 -17.60 4.55
CA GLU A 706 -24.21 -17.65 3.23
C GLU A 706 -23.51 -18.98 2.97
N TYR A 707 -22.86 -19.58 3.99
CA TYR A 707 -22.23 -20.90 3.85
C TYR A 707 -23.28 -21.99 3.59
N GLU A 708 -24.39 -21.96 4.32
CA GLU A 708 -25.51 -22.90 4.17
C GLU A 708 -26.16 -22.79 2.78
N ALA A 709 -26.29 -21.57 2.25
CA ALA A 709 -26.76 -21.34 0.88
C ALA A 709 -25.79 -21.92 -0.16
N HIS A 710 -24.48 -21.77 0.02
CA HIS A 710 -23.48 -22.34 -0.89
C HIS A 710 -23.48 -23.87 -0.86
N ILE A 711 -23.65 -24.48 0.32
CA ILE A 711 -23.83 -25.94 0.45
C ILE A 711 -25.10 -26.40 -0.29
N SER A 712 -26.13 -25.55 -0.32
CA SER A 712 -27.36 -25.80 -1.07
C SER A 712 -27.23 -25.51 -2.58
N GLY A 713 -26.04 -25.12 -3.05
CA GLY A 713 -25.75 -24.90 -4.47
C GLY A 713 -26.09 -23.51 -4.99
N VAL A 714 -26.25 -22.50 -4.12
CA VAL A 714 -26.59 -21.13 -4.51
C VAL A 714 -25.63 -20.14 -3.87
N CYS A 715 -25.14 -19.16 -4.64
CA CYS A 715 -24.40 -18.01 -4.10
C CYS A 715 -25.35 -16.81 -3.98
N PRO A 716 -25.76 -16.38 -2.76
CA PRO A 716 -26.78 -15.34 -2.60
C PRO A 716 -26.42 -13.99 -3.24
N THR A 717 -25.13 -13.68 -3.35
CA THR A 717 -24.66 -12.42 -3.94
C THR A 717 -24.30 -12.54 -5.42
N GLY A 718 -24.42 -13.74 -6.00
CA GLY A 718 -24.06 -14.01 -7.39
C GLY A 718 -22.56 -13.85 -7.72
N LYS A 719 -21.66 -13.96 -6.73
CA LYS A 719 -20.22 -13.71 -6.92
C LYS A 719 -19.42 -14.95 -7.33
N CYS A 720 -19.81 -16.12 -6.84
CA CYS A 720 -19.12 -17.37 -7.15
C CYS A 720 -19.60 -17.90 -8.51
N ALA A 721 -18.76 -17.76 -9.54
CA ALA A 721 -19.11 -18.09 -10.94
C ALA A 721 -19.70 -19.50 -11.10
N ASP A 722 -19.15 -20.51 -10.43
CA ASP A 722 -19.62 -21.89 -10.53
C ASP A 722 -21.04 -22.11 -9.98
N LEU A 723 -21.49 -21.23 -9.09
CA LEU A 723 -22.79 -21.28 -8.42
C LEU A 723 -23.85 -20.38 -9.06
N ILE A 724 -23.53 -19.72 -10.18
CA ILE A 724 -24.46 -18.81 -10.85
C ILE A 724 -24.76 -19.22 -12.28
N THR A 725 -25.93 -18.77 -12.73
CA THR A 725 -26.42 -18.81 -14.10
C THR A 725 -26.94 -17.44 -14.51
N TYR A 726 -26.60 -17.01 -15.74
CA TYR A 726 -27.12 -15.77 -16.30
C TYR A 726 -28.38 -16.06 -17.13
N SER A 727 -29.43 -15.26 -16.94
CA SER A 727 -30.65 -15.35 -17.74
C SER A 727 -31.16 -13.97 -18.15
N VAL A 728 -31.85 -13.88 -19.28
CA VAL A 728 -32.42 -12.63 -19.79
C VAL A 728 -33.89 -12.52 -19.36
N ASN A 729 -34.24 -11.46 -18.64
CA ASN A 729 -35.61 -11.20 -18.19
C ASN A 729 -36.42 -10.41 -19.25
N ASP A 730 -37.67 -10.07 -18.93
CA ASP A 730 -38.60 -9.45 -19.88
C ASP A 730 -38.33 -7.95 -20.15
N ASP A 731 -37.43 -7.32 -19.41
CA ASP A 731 -37.04 -5.92 -19.61
C ASP A 731 -36.07 -5.75 -20.82
N CYS A 732 -35.69 -6.84 -21.48
CA CYS A 732 -34.76 -6.81 -22.59
C CYS A 732 -35.32 -6.07 -23.81
N ILE A 733 -34.64 -4.99 -24.22
CA ILE A 733 -35.01 -4.14 -25.37
C ILE A 733 -34.37 -4.55 -26.71
N GLY A 734 -33.64 -5.67 -26.78
CA GLY A 734 -33.03 -6.16 -28.03
C GLY A 734 -31.93 -5.26 -28.64
N CYS A 735 -31.20 -4.51 -27.83
CA CYS A 735 -30.22 -3.51 -28.28
C CYS A 735 -28.87 -4.07 -28.76
N THR A 736 -28.63 -5.38 -28.68
CA THR A 736 -27.39 -6.09 -29.09
C THR A 736 -26.08 -5.74 -28.37
N LYS A 737 -26.07 -4.79 -27.43
CA LYS A 737 -24.84 -4.42 -26.68
C LYS A 737 -24.20 -5.59 -25.94
N CYS A 738 -25.02 -6.45 -25.33
CA CYS A 738 -24.55 -7.65 -24.64
C CYS A 738 -23.89 -8.66 -25.58
N VAL A 739 -24.35 -8.76 -26.83
CA VAL A 739 -23.77 -9.62 -27.87
C VAL A 739 -22.38 -9.11 -28.26
N GLN A 740 -22.27 -7.82 -28.56
CA GLN A 740 -21.01 -7.19 -28.97
C GLN A 740 -19.91 -7.25 -27.89
N LYS A 741 -20.30 -7.41 -26.63
CA LYS A 741 -19.41 -7.52 -25.47
C LYS A 741 -19.17 -8.97 -25.03
N CYS A 742 -19.81 -9.96 -25.65
CA CYS A 742 -19.62 -11.36 -25.32
C CYS A 742 -18.31 -11.88 -25.93
N PRO A 743 -17.32 -12.33 -25.15
CA PRO A 743 -16.02 -12.76 -25.68
C PRO A 743 -16.02 -14.16 -26.30
N VAL A 744 -17.12 -14.90 -26.15
CA VAL A 744 -17.25 -16.33 -26.54
C VAL A 744 -18.52 -16.58 -27.35
N ASP A 745 -19.15 -15.53 -27.85
CA ASP A 745 -20.36 -15.59 -28.69
C ASP A 745 -21.50 -16.43 -28.07
N ALA A 746 -21.62 -16.43 -26.74
CA ALA A 746 -22.66 -17.15 -26.01
C ALA A 746 -24.06 -16.52 -26.17
N ILE A 747 -24.15 -15.31 -26.75
CA ILE A 747 -25.41 -14.60 -26.98
C ILE A 747 -25.59 -14.45 -28.50
N PRO A 748 -26.63 -15.04 -29.11
CA PRO A 748 -26.88 -14.90 -30.54
C PRO A 748 -27.16 -13.44 -30.93
N PHE A 749 -26.69 -13.03 -32.12
CA PHE A 749 -26.97 -11.70 -32.66
C PHE A 749 -28.39 -11.64 -33.24
N THR A 750 -29.38 -11.27 -32.42
CA THR A 750 -30.80 -11.13 -32.79
C THR A 750 -31.33 -9.70 -32.51
N PRO A 751 -31.07 -8.72 -33.39
CA PRO A 751 -31.51 -7.33 -33.20
C PRO A 751 -33.03 -7.21 -33.01
N HIS A 752 -33.48 -6.34 -32.11
CA HIS A 752 -34.89 -6.08 -31.80
C HIS A 752 -35.68 -7.26 -31.18
N GLU A 753 -35.00 -8.34 -30.82
CA GLU A 753 -35.60 -9.48 -30.13
C GLU A 753 -35.08 -9.61 -28.70
N LYS A 754 -35.84 -10.31 -27.84
CA LYS A 754 -35.36 -10.71 -26.52
C LYS A 754 -34.19 -11.67 -26.70
N HIS A 755 -33.01 -11.27 -26.22
CA HIS A 755 -31.82 -12.11 -26.32
C HIS A 755 -31.90 -13.32 -25.37
N SER A 756 -31.08 -14.33 -25.64
CA SER A 756 -30.91 -15.52 -24.80
C SER A 756 -29.43 -15.81 -24.59
N ILE A 757 -29.05 -16.32 -23.41
CA ILE A 757 -27.67 -16.70 -23.10
C ILE A 757 -27.56 -18.23 -23.20
N ASN A 758 -26.67 -18.72 -24.05
CA ASN A 758 -26.30 -20.14 -24.07
C ASN A 758 -25.40 -20.42 -22.87
N THR A 759 -25.93 -21.14 -21.87
CA THR A 759 -25.24 -21.45 -20.62
C THR A 759 -24.06 -22.42 -20.79
N GLU A 760 -24.03 -23.23 -21.86
CA GLU A 760 -22.92 -24.15 -22.14
C GLU A 760 -21.70 -23.42 -22.70
N LEU A 761 -21.92 -22.36 -23.49
CA LEU A 761 -20.85 -21.51 -24.02
C LEU A 761 -20.45 -20.39 -23.05
N CYS A 762 -21.36 -20.00 -22.16
CA CYS A 762 -21.13 -18.87 -21.26
C CYS A 762 -19.99 -19.15 -20.28
N ILE A 763 -18.90 -18.39 -20.41
CA ILE A 763 -17.77 -18.41 -19.46
C ILE A 763 -18.02 -17.55 -18.22
N LYS A 764 -19.25 -17.05 -18.02
CA LYS A 764 -19.69 -16.30 -16.83
C LYS A 764 -18.85 -15.04 -16.54
N CYS A 765 -18.35 -14.38 -17.57
CA CYS A 765 -17.46 -13.22 -17.48
C CYS A 765 -18.14 -11.90 -17.08
N ASP A 766 -19.45 -11.89 -16.84
CA ASP A 766 -20.27 -10.72 -16.44
C ASP A 766 -20.36 -9.56 -17.46
N ALA A 767 -19.68 -9.66 -18.61
CA ALA A 767 -19.63 -8.60 -19.62
C ALA A 767 -21.02 -8.22 -20.18
N CYS A 768 -21.92 -9.19 -20.30
CA CYS A 768 -23.28 -8.96 -20.81
C CYS A 768 -24.15 -8.15 -19.85
N ARG A 769 -24.03 -8.39 -18.53
CA ARG A 769 -24.78 -7.66 -17.50
C ARG A 769 -24.28 -6.23 -17.42
N ALA A 770 -22.97 -6.03 -17.35
CA ALA A 770 -22.35 -4.69 -17.29
C ALA A 770 -22.68 -3.82 -18.53
N ALA A 771 -22.86 -4.44 -19.70
CA ALA A 771 -23.21 -3.75 -20.94
C ALA A 771 -24.71 -3.45 -21.09
N CYS A 772 -25.57 -4.03 -20.25
CA CYS A 772 -27.02 -3.95 -20.40
C CYS A 772 -27.55 -2.59 -19.87
N PRO A 773 -28.17 -1.75 -20.70
CA PRO A 773 -28.60 -0.40 -20.29
C PRO A 773 -29.90 -0.40 -19.45
N VAL A 774 -30.57 -1.53 -19.34
CA VAL A 774 -31.89 -1.70 -18.71
C VAL A 774 -31.87 -2.82 -17.66
N ASP A 775 -30.68 -3.27 -17.24
CA ASP A 775 -30.50 -4.31 -16.22
C ASP A 775 -31.28 -5.61 -16.48
N ALA A 776 -31.51 -5.96 -17.75
CA ALA A 776 -32.30 -7.13 -18.15
C ALA A 776 -31.57 -8.49 -18.03
N ILE A 777 -30.40 -8.53 -17.37
CA ILE A 777 -29.59 -9.74 -17.20
C ILE A 777 -29.61 -10.15 -15.72
N ASP A 778 -30.41 -11.16 -15.41
CA ASP A 778 -30.50 -11.75 -14.07
C ASP A 778 -29.31 -12.68 -13.80
N VAL A 779 -28.91 -12.74 -12.54
CA VAL A 779 -27.96 -13.71 -12.01
C VAL A 779 -28.68 -14.55 -10.97
N LYS A 780 -28.79 -15.85 -11.23
CA LYS A 780 -29.43 -16.83 -10.34
C LYS A 780 -28.41 -17.80 -9.79
#